data_AF-A0A2V8BCF0-F1
#
_entry.id   AF-A0A2V8BCF0-F1
#
_cell.length_a   1.000
_cell.length_b   1.000
_cell.length_c   1.000
_cell.angle_alpha   90.00
_cell.angle_beta   90.00
_cell.angle_gamma   90.00
#
_symmetry.space_group_name_H-M   'P 1'
#
loop_
_entity.id
_entity.type
_entity.pdbx_description
1 polymer ?
#
loop_
_entity_poly.entity_id
_entity_poly.type
_entity_poly.pdbx_seq_one_letter_code
_entity_poly.pdbx_strand_id
1 'polypeptide(L)'
;MPGGLGGPRAAQDRPPSTHTAQPPAPDLQPIIRIAMASHQRPAFGWSDSPPSRRISVCLLVAALAFLVLPSYGTAQAPRRPATPLQTATRAFIEGRYDEVDATTDKLDARDPNVVALKARAAIARGRYTPAESLLRPIVSRAPASEAALELGLLQQMLGRPDAAGILEKVAALADTTNDAIEMARAARALRALERFDEANAAYRDAANALPGDPAVQTGWGELFLEKYEKAEALKSFQMALQADPRWTPALVGSARALADDNPPQAVALAKRALELNPSSVDALVFLAEEAADASHHDEARQSLDKALAVNPSSLAAHALSAALSYVEDKPQDFEAAAAKALAIAPGYGEVYRVAGELAGHNYRFDEAVELTRRGLVLDSRNPRALADLGSHLLRTGDEPGARVALEASFKADPYNKLTYNLLTMMDTLDKFVTVRDGDVVMRLHKDEAPVLQDYAMALTHQALSTLSARYEFTPRGPILIEIFPKHDDFAVRTAGLPGMIGALGVCFGRVVTLDSPKARPPGEFQWEATLWHELAHVITLQMSNQRVPRWLTEGISVYEEKKARSEWGREMDVQFAGMLNRGETLKLRDLNAAFQNPKTISLAYYQASLLVEHIVSAYGDAGMRRLLRTYGQGIDTDAALKAALNTDLDQLQVGFDQTIERLFGDMRRAMTAPGDREALRAPTAVLRALASENPRSFPVQMALGTALRKENALDEAMQAFERAAALVPVAGGKDSPHEQMAAIALEKKDRPRAIKELTALVAVDFNNVEAARQLAAMLRQDNVEDPAKLVPVYQRIVAIDPFDADAHTLLGRFALQRNEADVAAREFRTVIALGPVDRAAAYTDLAESYFKGGKRAEAKKQTLAAILLAAFTLVPVLQPGLDAQLPAAPDDRFAGLQWRFVRIKYHHMFESGRVTQDFYGEPWGIDAPAAEQNLTRRVKTATAIQVEDPILLTMDDPRLFEYPWIYFVEPSSSRLLDSEIAILREFLLRGGSAMMDDFHGPAEWAMFEHEMKRLFPDREIIEVPKDHPVFSCFYKIDGYPQVPGLGSFLAGRTWERGGVVQHLRTILDDRGRPMIFINFDTDMGDGWEWSNAVDYPGYIKYTALAYRMGINEIIYALTH
;
A
#
# COMPACT_ATOMS: atom_id res chain seq x y z
N MET A 1 -13.18 21.06 -43.15
CA MET A 1 -14.30 21.67 -43.90
C MET A 1 -14.34 21.05 -45.29
N PRO A 2 -15.52 20.74 -45.87
CA PRO A 2 -16.73 20.25 -45.19
C PRO A 2 -17.51 19.13 -45.94
N GLY A 3 -18.35 18.38 -45.22
CA GLY A 3 -19.54 17.68 -45.75
C GLY A 3 -19.35 16.25 -46.31
N GLY A 4 -20.32 15.34 -46.20
CA GLY A 4 -21.53 15.41 -45.35
C GLY A 4 -22.71 14.50 -45.76
N LEU A 5 -23.56 14.17 -44.78
CA LEU A 5 -24.99 13.82 -44.86
C LEU A 5 -25.44 12.56 -45.66
N GLY A 6 -26.33 11.74 -45.06
CA GLY A 6 -27.35 11.01 -45.83
C GLY A 6 -27.73 9.57 -45.39
N GLY A 7 -28.74 9.45 -44.51
CA GLY A 7 -29.75 8.38 -44.61
C GLY A 7 -31.10 8.99 -45.07
N PRO A 8 -32.29 8.37 -44.88
CA PRO A 8 -32.57 7.05 -44.27
C PRO A 8 -33.71 6.25 -45.01
N ARG A 9 -34.39 5.34 -44.28
CA ARG A 9 -35.63 4.54 -44.57
C ARG A 9 -35.38 3.09 -45.05
N ALA A 10 -35.98 2.01 -44.49
CA ALA A 10 -37.32 1.72 -43.89
C ALA A 10 -38.36 1.24 -44.93
N ALA A 11 -39.22 0.23 -44.70
CA ALA A 11 -39.36 -0.76 -43.60
C ALA A 11 -40.31 -1.93 -44.02
N GLN A 12 -40.82 -2.70 -43.04
CA GLN A 12 -41.98 -3.64 -43.09
C GLN A 12 -41.70 -5.08 -43.60
N ASP A 13 -42.33 -6.16 -43.08
CA ASP A 13 -43.39 -6.23 -42.05
C ASP A 13 -43.35 -7.47 -41.09
N ARG A 14 -44.32 -7.55 -40.18
CA ARG A 14 -44.50 -8.39 -38.95
C ARG A 14 -45.56 -9.55 -39.12
N PRO A 15 -46.00 -10.36 -38.10
CA PRO A 15 -45.50 -10.68 -36.74
C PRO A 15 -45.38 -12.24 -36.39
N PRO A 16 -46.09 -12.91 -35.43
CA PRO A 16 -45.39 -13.74 -34.38
C PRO A 16 -45.95 -15.15 -34.01
N SER A 17 -45.25 -15.96 -33.18
CA SER A 17 -45.77 -16.57 -31.90
C SER A 17 -44.95 -17.76 -31.28
N THR A 18 -44.57 -17.62 -29.99
CA THR A 18 -44.63 -18.60 -28.85
C THR A 18 -43.88 -19.97 -28.76
N HIS A 19 -43.25 -20.17 -27.59
CA HIS A 19 -43.14 -21.36 -26.69
C HIS A 19 -42.04 -22.46 -26.80
N THR A 20 -41.18 -22.48 -25.76
CA THR A 20 -40.63 -23.63 -24.93
C THR A 20 -39.87 -24.82 -25.56
N ALA A 21 -38.63 -25.08 -25.08
CA ALA A 21 -38.25 -26.24 -24.21
C ALA A 21 -36.72 -26.49 -24.03
N GLN A 22 -36.30 -26.92 -22.83
CA GLN A 22 -35.10 -27.73 -22.50
C GLN A 22 -35.51 -29.24 -22.50
N PRO A 23 -34.66 -30.30 -22.34
CA PRO A 23 -33.39 -30.47 -21.56
C PRO A 23 -32.31 -31.22 -22.42
N PRO A 24 -31.39 -32.13 -21.97
CA PRO A 24 -30.96 -32.62 -20.64
C PRO A 24 -29.42 -32.74 -20.43
N ALA A 25 -29.01 -33.36 -19.31
CA ALA A 25 -27.63 -33.82 -19.00
C ALA A 25 -27.64 -35.11 -18.13
N PRO A 26 -26.60 -35.97 -18.20
CA PRO A 26 -26.30 -37.04 -17.22
C PRO A 26 -24.80 -37.13 -16.80
N ASP A 27 -24.32 -37.85 -15.77
CA ASP A 27 -24.86 -38.39 -14.50
C ASP A 27 -23.69 -39.05 -13.68
N LEU A 28 -23.94 -39.43 -12.41
CA LEU A 28 -23.22 -40.39 -11.52
C LEU A 28 -22.02 -39.98 -10.61
N GLN A 29 -22.09 -40.52 -9.38
CA GLN A 29 -21.10 -40.58 -8.28
C GLN A 29 -20.89 -42.08 -7.85
N PRO A 30 -20.48 -42.48 -6.60
CA PRO A 30 -19.21 -42.25 -5.86
C PRO A 30 -18.55 -43.55 -5.30
N ILE A 31 -17.28 -43.49 -4.86
CA ILE A 31 -16.59 -44.51 -4.01
C ILE A 31 -15.50 -43.85 -3.10
N ILE A 32 -15.11 -44.30 -1.88
CA ILE A 32 -15.88 -44.63 -0.63
C ILE A 32 -14.96 -44.80 0.63
N ARG A 33 -15.41 -44.31 1.82
CA ARG A 33 -15.12 -44.75 3.23
C ARG A 33 -13.72 -44.66 3.95
N ILE A 34 -13.76 -43.92 5.09
CA ILE A 34 -13.51 -44.34 6.51
C ILE A 34 -12.18 -44.06 7.28
N ALA A 35 -12.38 -43.71 8.57
CA ALA A 35 -11.48 -43.61 9.76
C ALA A 35 -10.45 -42.45 9.77
N MET A 36 -10.38 -41.51 10.74
CA MET A 36 -10.61 -41.45 12.21
C MET A 36 -9.60 -42.16 13.12
N ALA A 37 -8.83 -41.38 13.90
CA ALA A 37 -8.49 -41.64 15.32
C ALA A 37 -7.89 -40.40 16.05
N SER A 38 -8.43 -40.09 17.23
CA SER A 38 -7.91 -39.30 18.39
C SER A 38 -6.54 -38.59 18.31
N HIS A 39 -6.41 -37.28 18.60
CA HIS A 39 -6.53 -36.61 19.92
C HIS A 39 -5.50 -37.00 21.01
N GLN A 40 -4.65 -36.05 21.42
CA GLN A 40 -4.56 -35.52 22.80
C GLN A 40 -3.59 -34.30 22.91
N ARG A 41 -4.04 -33.23 23.58
CA ARG A 41 -3.23 -32.17 24.26
C ARG A 41 -3.48 -32.32 25.77
N PRO A 42 -2.53 -32.00 26.68
CA PRO A 42 -2.31 -30.62 27.21
C PRO A 42 -0.78 -30.32 27.39
N ALA A 43 -0.27 -29.24 28.02
CA ALA A 43 -0.61 -27.80 28.16
C ALA A 43 0.60 -27.08 28.86
N PHE A 44 0.52 -25.76 29.11
CA PHE A 44 1.48 -24.86 29.78
C PHE A 44 2.10 -25.38 31.11
N GLY A 45 3.28 -24.91 31.61
CA GLY A 45 4.27 -23.94 31.09
C GLY A 45 5.27 -23.39 32.15
N TRP A 46 6.21 -22.53 31.73
CA TRP A 46 7.07 -21.56 32.48
C TRP A 46 8.25 -21.97 33.42
N SER A 47 9.42 -21.33 33.13
CA SER A 47 10.53 -20.80 33.98
C SER A 47 11.38 -21.66 34.98
N ASP A 48 12.68 -21.75 34.63
CA ASP A 48 13.90 -21.40 35.41
C ASP A 48 14.51 -22.25 36.57
N SER A 49 15.67 -22.85 36.20
CA SER A 49 16.98 -22.78 36.88
C SER A 49 17.42 -23.84 37.93
N PRO A 50 18.75 -24.05 38.13
CA PRO A 50 19.34 -25.34 38.58
C PRO A 50 20.13 -25.18 39.93
N PRO A 51 21.05 -26.09 40.39
CA PRO A 51 21.47 -27.40 39.86
C PRO A 51 21.64 -28.54 40.89
N SER A 52 21.66 -29.82 40.44
CA SER A 52 22.58 -30.82 41.03
C SER A 52 22.82 -32.08 40.16
N ARG A 53 24.04 -32.62 40.27
CA ARG A 53 24.68 -33.62 39.41
C ARG A 53 24.04 -35.02 39.46
N ARG A 54 23.76 -35.61 38.28
CA ARG A 54 24.18 -36.96 37.85
C ARG A 54 23.94 -37.18 36.34
N ILE A 55 24.95 -36.81 35.52
CA ILE A 55 25.81 -37.75 34.75
C ILE A 55 25.03 -38.98 34.20
N SER A 56 24.84 -39.19 32.89
CA SER A 56 25.82 -39.05 31.79
C SER A 56 25.23 -38.71 30.40
N VAL A 57 26.02 -37.96 29.61
CA VAL A 57 26.26 -38.09 28.15
C VAL A 57 25.06 -38.36 27.21
N CYS A 58 24.59 -37.30 26.53
CA CYS A 58 24.44 -37.27 25.06
C CYS A 58 24.15 -35.87 24.47
N LEU A 59 25.08 -34.93 24.65
CA LEU A 59 25.15 -33.69 23.85
C LEU A 59 25.76 -34.00 22.46
N LEU A 60 25.06 -34.75 21.58
CA LEU A 60 25.66 -35.14 20.29
C LEU A 60 24.74 -35.50 19.09
N VAL A 61 23.46 -35.09 19.02
CA VAL A 61 22.61 -35.42 17.84
C VAL A 61 21.92 -34.22 17.16
N ALA A 62 22.12 -32.99 17.64
CA ALA A 62 21.65 -31.79 16.92
C ALA A 62 22.51 -31.41 15.69
N ALA A 63 23.75 -31.90 15.63
CA ALA A 63 24.67 -31.75 14.49
C ALA A 63 24.81 -33.05 13.67
N LEU A 64 23.90 -34.02 13.87
CA LEU A 64 23.96 -35.35 13.25
C LEU A 64 22.54 -35.87 12.93
N ALA A 65 21.69 -34.98 12.42
CA ALA A 65 20.44 -35.30 11.73
C ALA A 65 20.63 -35.37 10.19
N PHE A 66 21.81 -35.00 9.68
CA PHE A 66 22.35 -35.66 8.51
C PHE A 66 22.84 -37.06 8.93
N LEU A 67 22.50 -38.08 8.13
CA LEU A 67 22.83 -39.52 8.25
C LEU A 67 21.94 -40.38 9.18
N VAL A 68 21.31 -41.38 8.55
CA VAL A 68 20.66 -42.59 9.09
C VAL A 68 19.33 -42.41 9.85
N LEU A 69 18.27 -42.17 9.09
CA LEU A 69 17.07 -43.01 9.18
C LEU A 69 17.00 -43.91 7.93
N PRO A 70 16.32 -45.07 7.98
CA PRO A 70 16.43 -46.06 6.92
C PRO A 70 15.85 -45.52 5.62
N SER A 71 16.61 -45.72 4.54
CA SER A 71 16.11 -45.54 3.19
C SER A 71 14.99 -46.56 2.93
N TYR A 72 13.75 -46.15 3.17
CA TYR A 72 12.65 -46.53 2.28
C TYR A 72 13.02 -46.02 0.89
N GLY A 73 13.79 -46.83 0.18
CA GLY A 73 13.81 -46.75 -1.26
C GLY A 73 12.37 -46.98 -1.70
N THR A 74 11.72 -45.90 -2.13
CA THR A 74 10.97 -46.01 -3.38
C THR A 74 11.95 -46.68 -4.35
N ALA A 75 11.64 -47.91 -4.74
CA ALA A 75 12.43 -48.58 -5.75
C ALA A 75 12.27 -47.74 -7.02
N GLN A 76 13.23 -46.85 -7.28
CA GLN A 76 13.35 -46.19 -8.58
C GLN A 76 13.50 -47.34 -9.57
N ALA A 77 12.40 -47.67 -10.24
CA ALA A 77 12.37 -48.68 -11.29
C ALA A 77 13.54 -48.37 -12.21
N PRO A 78 14.52 -49.29 -12.32
CA PRO A 78 15.94 -48.96 -12.42
C PRO A 78 16.14 -47.90 -13.48
N ARG A 79 16.47 -46.67 -13.04
CA ARG A 79 16.51 -45.47 -13.89
C ARG A 79 17.29 -45.83 -15.14
N ARG A 80 16.59 -45.94 -16.28
CA ARG A 80 17.22 -46.24 -17.57
C ARG A 80 18.38 -45.27 -17.73
N PRO A 81 19.60 -45.74 -18.07
CA PRO A 81 20.74 -44.86 -18.19
C PRO A 81 20.36 -43.72 -19.12
N ALA A 82 20.51 -42.48 -18.63
CA ALA A 82 20.04 -41.30 -19.34
C ALA A 82 20.58 -41.32 -20.77
N THR A 83 19.70 -41.08 -21.75
CA THR A 83 20.14 -41.02 -23.14
C THR A 83 21.23 -39.94 -23.26
N PRO A 84 22.21 -40.06 -24.17
CA PRO A 84 23.28 -39.07 -24.25
C PRO A 84 22.74 -37.64 -24.48
N LEU A 85 21.59 -37.49 -25.16
CA LEU A 85 20.89 -36.22 -25.29
C LEU A 85 20.31 -35.70 -23.97
N GLN A 86 19.74 -36.55 -23.11
CA GLN A 86 19.31 -36.17 -21.76
C GLN A 86 20.50 -35.77 -20.87
N THR A 87 21.63 -36.47 -20.98
CA THR A 87 22.89 -36.12 -20.28
C THR A 87 23.42 -34.77 -20.75
N ALA A 88 23.46 -34.53 -22.07
CA ALA A 88 23.83 -33.24 -22.63
C ALA A 88 22.86 -32.11 -22.21
N THR A 89 21.56 -32.39 -22.15
CA THR A 89 20.55 -31.42 -21.67
C THR A 89 20.78 -31.06 -20.20
N ARG A 90 21.11 -32.05 -19.35
CA ARG A 90 21.51 -31.82 -17.95
C ARG A 90 22.78 -30.98 -17.84
N ALA A 91 23.79 -31.26 -18.65
CA ALA A 91 25.02 -30.47 -18.72
C ALA A 91 24.76 -29.02 -19.14
N PHE A 92 23.82 -28.77 -20.07
CA PHE A 92 23.42 -27.42 -20.47
C PHE A 92 22.75 -26.64 -19.32
N ILE A 93 21.78 -27.24 -18.62
CA ILE A 93 21.09 -26.62 -17.46
C ILE A 93 22.08 -26.26 -16.34
N GLU A 94 23.13 -27.07 -16.18
CA GLU A 94 24.17 -26.93 -15.16
C GLU A 94 25.44 -26.22 -15.68
N GLY A 95 25.36 -25.51 -16.81
CA GLY A 95 26.41 -24.63 -17.33
C GLY A 95 27.64 -25.28 -17.97
N ARG A 96 27.70 -26.61 -18.02
CA ARG A 96 28.86 -27.37 -18.52
C ARG A 96 28.84 -27.49 -20.05
N TYR A 97 28.89 -26.35 -20.73
CA TYR A 97 28.71 -26.28 -22.19
C TYR A 97 29.75 -27.07 -23.01
N ASP A 98 30.94 -27.34 -22.45
CA ASP A 98 31.95 -28.17 -23.12
C ASP A 98 31.63 -29.67 -23.01
N GLU A 99 30.91 -30.10 -21.96
CA GLU A 99 30.33 -31.46 -21.86
C GLU A 99 29.16 -31.60 -22.85
N VAL A 100 28.41 -30.52 -23.11
CA VAL A 100 27.37 -30.50 -24.17
C VAL A 100 28.00 -30.69 -25.54
N ASP A 101 29.05 -29.91 -25.88
CA ASP A 101 29.77 -30.06 -27.15
C ASP A 101 30.35 -31.50 -27.27
N ALA A 102 31.10 -31.96 -26.26
CA ALA A 102 31.75 -33.28 -26.26
C ALA A 102 30.79 -34.48 -26.19
N THR A 103 29.50 -34.28 -25.88
CA THR A 103 28.46 -35.32 -25.91
C THR A 103 27.66 -35.27 -27.21
N THR A 104 27.28 -34.08 -27.68
CA THR A 104 26.54 -33.90 -28.94
C THR A 104 27.37 -34.26 -30.17
N ASP A 105 28.70 -34.09 -30.13
CA ASP A 105 29.63 -34.53 -31.19
C ASP A 105 29.68 -36.05 -31.43
N LYS A 106 29.03 -36.84 -30.56
CA LYS A 106 28.93 -38.31 -30.67
C LYS A 106 27.55 -38.79 -31.11
N LEU A 107 26.66 -37.86 -31.47
CA LEU A 107 25.27 -38.11 -31.88
C LEU A 107 25.05 -37.74 -33.35
N ASP A 108 23.86 -38.01 -33.89
CA ASP A 108 23.56 -37.65 -35.27
C ASP A 108 23.49 -36.12 -35.43
N ALA A 109 24.46 -35.55 -36.15
CA ALA A 109 24.50 -34.14 -36.52
C ALA A 109 23.36 -33.71 -37.49
N ARG A 110 22.41 -34.60 -37.80
CA ARG A 110 21.17 -34.33 -38.53
C ARG A 110 19.92 -34.31 -37.64
N ASP A 111 20.00 -34.77 -36.38
CA ASP A 111 18.88 -34.70 -35.43
C ASP A 111 18.65 -33.23 -35.01
N PRO A 112 17.45 -32.66 -35.26
CA PRO A 112 17.18 -31.27 -34.90
C PRO A 112 17.34 -30.96 -33.43
N ASN A 113 17.11 -31.91 -32.53
CA ASN A 113 17.21 -31.70 -31.08
C ASN A 113 18.67 -31.65 -30.63
N VAL A 114 19.53 -32.53 -31.19
CA VAL A 114 20.98 -32.51 -30.97
C VAL A 114 21.57 -31.18 -31.46
N VAL A 115 21.18 -30.75 -32.67
CA VAL A 115 21.67 -29.49 -33.26
C VAL A 115 21.14 -28.28 -32.51
N ALA A 116 19.87 -28.26 -32.10
CA ALA A 116 19.31 -27.20 -31.27
C ALA A 116 20.02 -27.06 -29.92
N LEU A 117 20.26 -28.17 -29.22
CA LEU A 117 20.98 -28.16 -27.94
C LEU A 117 22.41 -27.65 -28.08
N LYS A 118 23.13 -28.10 -29.12
CA LYS A 118 24.50 -27.61 -29.42
C LYS A 118 24.49 -26.12 -29.80
N ALA A 119 23.49 -25.66 -30.54
CA ALA A 119 23.32 -24.26 -30.88
C ALA A 119 23.00 -23.40 -29.64
N ARG A 120 22.11 -23.86 -28.73
CA ARG A 120 21.85 -23.20 -27.44
C ARG A 120 23.11 -23.08 -26.60
N ALA A 121 23.91 -24.14 -26.51
CA ALA A 121 25.21 -24.11 -25.84
C ALA A 121 26.24 -23.21 -26.53
N ALA A 122 26.08 -22.87 -27.82
CA ALA A 122 26.90 -21.88 -28.52
C ALA A 122 26.37 -20.45 -28.30
N ILE A 123 25.06 -20.23 -28.33
CA ILE A 123 24.38 -18.96 -28.04
C ILE A 123 24.69 -18.51 -26.60
N ALA A 124 24.63 -19.41 -25.62
CA ALA A 124 25.00 -19.14 -24.22
C ALA A 124 26.47 -18.75 -24.02
N ARG A 125 27.35 -19.04 -24.99
CA ARG A 125 28.77 -18.61 -25.05
C ARG A 125 29.01 -17.47 -26.05
N GLY A 126 27.96 -16.76 -26.48
CA GLY A 126 28.03 -15.64 -27.43
C GLY A 126 28.40 -16.00 -28.88
N ARG A 127 28.48 -17.30 -29.20
CA ARG A 127 28.93 -17.83 -30.50
C ARG A 127 27.78 -17.86 -31.52
N TYR A 128 27.19 -16.70 -31.80
CA TYR A 128 25.96 -16.57 -32.60
C TYR A 128 26.12 -17.03 -34.06
N THR A 129 27.14 -16.59 -34.80
CA THR A 129 27.35 -17.02 -36.20
C THR A 129 27.63 -18.53 -36.33
N PRO A 130 28.43 -19.17 -35.45
CA PRO A 130 28.50 -20.64 -35.38
C PRO A 130 27.15 -21.33 -35.12
N ALA A 131 26.34 -20.81 -34.18
CA ALA A 131 25.02 -21.37 -33.88
C ALA A 131 24.08 -21.29 -35.10
N GLU A 132 23.98 -20.12 -35.74
CA GLU A 132 23.22 -19.92 -36.97
C GLU A 132 23.66 -20.87 -38.11
N SER A 133 24.98 -21.06 -38.25
CA SER A 133 25.56 -21.95 -39.27
C SER A 133 25.22 -23.43 -39.05
N LEU A 134 25.07 -23.86 -37.79
CA LEU A 134 24.61 -25.20 -37.43
C LEU A 134 23.10 -25.38 -37.70
N LEU A 135 22.29 -24.36 -37.40
CA LEU A 135 20.84 -24.43 -37.45
C LEU A 135 20.28 -24.35 -38.89
N ARG A 136 20.72 -23.39 -39.72
CA ARG A 136 20.12 -23.13 -41.05
C ARG A 136 19.96 -24.38 -41.96
N PRO A 137 20.93 -25.33 -42.04
CA PRO A 137 20.78 -26.56 -42.83
C PRO A 137 19.70 -27.53 -42.33
N ILE A 138 19.36 -27.49 -41.04
CA ILE A 138 18.31 -28.31 -40.42
C ILE A 138 16.94 -27.69 -40.65
N VAL A 139 16.80 -26.38 -40.43
CA VAL A 139 15.52 -25.65 -40.60
C VAL A 139 15.00 -25.76 -42.04
N SER A 140 15.90 -25.82 -43.01
CA SER A 140 15.58 -26.05 -44.43
C SER A 140 14.96 -27.43 -44.73
N ARG A 141 14.98 -28.37 -43.77
CA ARG A 141 14.45 -29.74 -43.88
C ARG A 141 13.35 -30.04 -42.86
N ALA A 142 13.43 -29.45 -41.67
CA ALA A 142 12.50 -29.64 -40.57
C ALA A 142 12.03 -28.27 -40.03
N PRO A 143 11.15 -27.56 -40.77
CA PRO A 143 10.85 -26.14 -40.54
C PRO A 143 10.06 -25.82 -39.26
N ALA A 144 9.57 -26.84 -38.54
CA ALA A 144 8.84 -26.72 -37.27
C ALA A 144 9.60 -27.35 -36.07
N SER A 145 10.85 -27.75 -36.28
CA SER A 145 11.66 -28.45 -35.27
C SER A 145 12.21 -27.52 -34.18
N GLU A 146 12.80 -28.09 -33.13
CA GLU A 146 13.50 -27.31 -32.09
C GLU A 146 14.61 -26.42 -32.69
N ALA A 147 15.29 -26.89 -33.74
CA ALA A 147 16.28 -26.10 -34.47
C ALA A 147 15.66 -24.92 -35.25
N ALA A 148 14.39 -25.01 -35.64
CA ALA A 148 13.67 -23.88 -36.24
C ALA A 148 13.29 -22.85 -35.18
N LEU A 149 12.83 -23.28 -33.99
CA LEU A 149 12.56 -22.37 -32.88
C LEU A 149 13.83 -21.60 -32.46
N GLU A 150 14.92 -22.31 -32.15
CA GLU A 150 16.16 -21.68 -31.68
C GLU A 150 16.81 -20.79 -32.76
N LEU A 151 16.60 -21.07 -34.06
CA LEU A 151 17.00 -20.15 -35.12
C LEU A 151 16.09 -18.91 -35.18
N GLY A 152 14.77 -19.09 -35.09
CA GLY A 152 13.81 -17.98 -35.10
C GLY A 152 14.07 -16.99 -33.97
N LEU A 153 14.24 -17.48 -32.74
CA LEU A 153 14.59 -16.69 -31.56
C LEU A 153 15.94 -15.97 -31.73
N LEU A 154 16.98 -16.67 -32.22
CA LEU A 154 18.29 -16.04 -32.48
C LEU A 154 18.21 -14.95 -33.57
N GLN A 155 17.46 -15.19 -34.64
CA GLN A 155 17.26 -14.19 -35.69
C GLN A 155 16.48 -12.96 -35.17
N GLN A 156 15.47 -13.16 -34.31
CA GLN A 156 14.71 -12.08 -33.68
C GLN A 156 15.58 -11.24 -32.75
N MET A 157 16.33 -11.88 -31.85
CA MET A 157 17.29 -11.22 -30.94
C MET A 157 18.34 -10.39 -31.70
N LEU A 158 18.71 -10.80 -32.92
CA LEU A 158 19.64 -10.09 -33.80
C LEU A 158 18.97 -9.12 -34.79
N GLY A 159 17.66 -8.85 -34.65
CA GLY A 159 16.91 -7.92 -35.50
C GLY A 159 16.84 -8.32 -36.99
N ARG A 160 16.79 -9.62 -37.30
CA ARG A 160 16.85 -10.14 -38.68
C ARG A 160 15.45 -10.38 -39.26
N PRO A 161 15.21 -10.02 -40.54
CA PRO A 161 13.86 -10.08 -41.14
C PRO A 161 13.33 -11.51 -41.34
N ASP A 162 14.21 -12.52 -41.43
CA ASP A 162 13.83 -13.93 -41.58
C ASP A 162 13.04 -14.47 -40.35
N ALA A 163 13.19 -13.84 -39.17
CA ALA A 163 12.81 -14.40 -37.88
C ALA A 163 11.32 -14.81 -37.78
N ALA A 164 10.40 -13.88 -38.03
CA ALA A 164 8.96 -14.15 -37.95
C ALA A 164 8.53 -15.24 -38.94
N GLY A 165 9.09 -15.24 -40.16
CA GLY A 165 8.83 -16.25 -41.18
C GLY A 165 9.43 -17.64 -40.88
N ILE A 166 10.24 -17.78 -39.82
CA ILE A 166 10.67 -19.05 -39.24
C ILE A 166 9.76 -19.43 -38.07
N LEU A 167 9.52 -18.49 -37.14
CA LEU A 167 8.70 -18.70 -35.94
C LEU A 167 7.26 -19.09 -36.28
N GLU A 168 6.62 -18.48 -37.30
CA GLU A 168 5.26 -18.84 -37.73
C GLU A 168 5.12 -20.32 -38.14
N LYS A 169 6.18 -20.92 -38.69
CA LYS A 169 6.19 -22.34 -39.08
C LYS A 169 6.32 -23.28 -37.88
N VAL A 170 6.80 -22.77 -36.75
CA VAL A 170 6.84 -23.48 -35.46
C VAL A 170 5.52 -23.27 -34.71
N ALA A 171 4.98 -22.04 -34.73
CA ALA A 171 3.70 -21.68 -34.12
C ALA A 171 2.54 -22.54 -34.66
N ALA A 172 2.52 -22.82 -35.97
CA ALA A 172 1.53 -23.68 -36.63
C ALA A 172 1.48 -25.14 -36.11
N LEU A 173 2.40 -25.57 -35.24
CA LEU A 173 2.26 -26.84 -34.52
C LEU A 173 1.11 -26.82 -33.50
N ALA A 174 0.74 -25.66 -32.94
CA ALA A 174 -0.33 -25.55 -31.95
C ALA A 174 -1.68 -26.10 -32.44
N ASP A 175 -2.01 -25.86 -33.72
CA ASP A 175 -3.25 -26.34 -34.35
C ASP A 175 -3.16 -27.78 -34.88
N THR A 176 -1.97 -28.39 -34.91
CA THR A 176 -1.71 -29.59 -35.74
C THR A 176 -1.04 -30.76 -35.01
N THR A 177 -0.41 -30.55 -33.84
CA THR A 177 0.21 -31.61 -33.05
C THR A 177 -0.67 -32.05 -31.88
N ASN A 178 -0.43 -33.27 -31.39
CA ASN A 178 -0.94 -33.76 -30.09
C ASN A 178 0.20 -34.07 -29.11
N ASP A 179 1.45 -33.72 -29.46
CA ASP A 179 2.60 -33.89 -28.59
C ASP A 179 2.82 -32.63 -27.72
N ALA A 180 2.92 -32.82 -26.42
CA ALA A 180 3.01 -31.75 -25.44
C ALA A 180 4.33 -30.93 -25.53
N ILE A 181 5.43 -31.54 -25.96
CA ILE A 181 6.71 -30.84 -26.17
C ILE A 181 6.63 -30.00 -27.46
N GLU A 182 5.93 -30.48 -28.48
CA GLU A 182 5.64 -29.70 -29.68
C GLU A 182 4.65 -28.55 -29.44
N MET A 183 3.63 -28.76 -28.60
CA MET A 183 2.75 -27.68 -28.11
C MET A 183 3.55 -26.61 -27.35
N ALA A 184 4.45 -27.01 -26.43
CA ALA A 184 5.30 -26.06 -25.71
C ALA A 184 6.31 -25.34 -26.64
N ARG A 185 6.80 -26.01 -27.69
CA ARG A 185 7.63 -25.39 -28.74
C ARG A 185 6.82 -24.35 -29.54
N ALA A 186 5.58 -24.67 -29.90
CA ALA A 186 4.65 -23.74 -30.54
C ALA A 186 4.36 -22.53 -29.64
N ALA A 187 4.13 -22.76 -28.35
CA ALA A 187 3.89 -21.72 -27.36
C ALA A 187 5.10 -20.75 -27.21
N ARG A 188 6.33 -21.28 -27.19
CA ARG A 188 7.56 -20.46 -27.25
C ARG A 188 7.62 -19.60 -28.52
N ALA A 189 7.19 -20.13 -29.67
CA ALA A 189 7.14 -19.37 -30.93
C ALA A 189 6.02 -18.32 -30.96
N LEU A 190 4.82 -18.66 -30.47
CA LEU A 190 3.66 -17.76 -30.39
C LEU A 190 3.94 -16.57 -29.46
N ARG A 191 4.54 -16.82 -28.29
CA ARG A 191 5.01 -15.76 -27.37
C ARG A 191 6.00 -14.83 -28.07
N ALA A 192 6.98 -15.39 -28.77
CA ALA A 192 7.97 -14.64 -29.54
C ALA A 192 7.36 -13.85 -30.72
N LEU A 193 6.18 -14.23 -31.20
CA LEU A 193 5.38 -13.53 -32.21
C LEU A 193 4.34 -12.56 -31.60
N GLU A 194 4.42 -12.28 -30.30
CA GLU A 194 3.47 -11.43 -29.54
C GLU A 194 2.02 -11.97 -29.51
N ARG A 195 1.81 -13.24 -29.87
CA ARG A 195 0.51 -13.93 -29.89
C ARG A 195 0.20 -14.58 -28.54
N PHE A 196 0.09 -13.73 -27.51
CA PHE A 196 0.12 -14.14 -26.11
C PHE A 196 -1.04 -15.04 -25.67
N ASP A 197 -2.28 -14.80 -26.12
CA ASP A 197 -3.44 -15.65 -25.78
C ASP A 197 -3.29 -17.07 -26.34
N GLU A 198 -2.80 -17.18 -27.58
CA GLU A 198 -2.54 -18.46 -28.26
C GLU A 198 -1.36 -19.20 -27.59
N ALA A 199 -0.31 -18.46 -27.21
CA ALA A 199 0.81 -19.01 -26.43
C ALA A 199 0.34 -19.55 -25.07
N ASN A 200 -0.55 -18.83 -24.38
CA ASN A 200 -1.11 -19.24 -23.10
C ASN A 200 -1.96 -20.52 -23.25
N ALA A 201 -2.80 -20.60 -24.29
CA ALA A 201 -3.56 -21.82 -24.61
C ALA A 201 -2.63 -23.02 -24.89
N ALA A 202 -1.62 -22.85 -25.75
CA ALA A 202 -0.68 -23.91 -26.09
C ALA A 202 0.19 -24.35 -24.89
N TYR A 203 0.59 -23.43 -24.00
CA TYR A 203 1.28 -23.79 -22.75
C TYR A 203 0.36 -24.53 -21.78
N ARG A 204 -0.87 -24.04 -21.56
CA ARG A 204 -1.88 -24.70 -20.72
C ARG A 204 -2.12 -26.14 -21.17
N ASP A 205 -2.27 -26.36 -22.48
CA ASP A 205 -2.60 -27.68 -23.01
C ASP A 205 -1.38 -28.61 -23.01
N ALA A 206 -0.17 -28.08 -23.22
CA ALA A 206 1.08 -28.80 -22.95
C ALA A 206 1.22 -29.18 -21.46
N ALA A 207 0.89 -28.27 -20.54
CA ALA A 207 0.97 -28.50 -19.09
C ALA A 207 -0.14 -29.46 -18.59
N ASN A 208 -1.31 -29.51 -19.24
CA ASN A 208 -2.34 -30.50 -18.96
C ASN A 208 -1.85 -31.92 -19.34
N ALA A 209 -1.09 -32.05 -20.43
CA ALA A 209 -0.53 -33.33 -20.88
C ALA A 209 0.76 -33.74 -20.14
N LEU A 210 1.60 -32.78 -19.76
CA LEU A 210 2.86 -32.99 -19.01
C LEU A 210 2.99 -32.03 -17.81
N PRO A 211 2.14 -32.17 -16.77
CA PRO A 211 2.10 -31.21 -15.65
C PRO A 211 3.39 -31.15 -14.83
N GLY A 212 4.18 -32.23 -14.87
CA GLY A 212 5.48 -32.34 -14.20
C GLY A 212 6.69 -32.17 -15.12
N ASP A 213 6.56 -31.61 -16.33
CA ASP A 213 7.74 -31.24 -17.13
C ASP A 213 8.24 -29.84 -16.76
N PRO A 214 9.50 -29.70 -16.30
CA PRO A 214 10.01 -28.41 -15.83
C PRO A 214 10.28 -27.41 -16.96
N ALA A 215 10.48 -27.85 -18.21
CA ALA A 215 10.67 -26.95 -19.35
C ALA A 215 9.33 -26.33 -19.78
N VAL A 216 8.26 -27.13 -19.82
CA VAL A 216 6.88 -26.64 -20.09
C VAL A 216 6.48 -25.61 -19.04
N GLN A 217 6.61 -25.97 -17.76
CA GLN A 217 6.23 -25.09 -16.65
C GLN A 217 7.10 -23.82 -16.56
N THR A 218 8.40 -23.89 -16.90
CA THR A 218 9.24 -22.68 -17.00
C THR A 218 8.77 -21.76 -18.12
N GLY A 219 8.54 -22.29 -19.33
CA GLY A 219 8.12 -21.48 -20.46
C GLY A 219 6.79 -20.77 -20.23
N TRP A 220 5.85 -21.43 -19.54
CA TRP A 220 4.58 -20.82 -19.14
C TRP A 220 4.77 -19.75 -18.06
N GLY A 221 5.63 -20.00 -17.07
CA GLY A 221 5.99 -19.00 -16.05
C GLY A 221 6.67 -17.76 -16.65
N GLU A 222 7.52 -17.92 -17.66
CA GLU A 222 8.12 -16.80 -18.39
C GLU A 222 7.07 -15.98 -19.17
N LEU A 223 6.03 -16.62 -19.74
CA LEU A 223 4.93 -15.90 -20.38
C LEU A 223 4.14 -15.06 -19.38
N PHE A 224 3.78 -15.62 -18.22
CA PHE A 224 3.11 -14.86 -17.17
C PHE A 224 3.96 -13.71 -16.64
N LEU A 225 5.27 -13.92 -16.45
CA LEU A 225 6.20 -12.87 -16.02
C LEU A 225 6.28 -11.73 -17.03
N GLU A 226 6.33 -12.05 -18.32
CA GLU A 226 6.34 -11.06 -19.40
C GLU A 226 5.02 -10.28 -19.51
N LYS A 227 3.88 -10.91 -19.19
CA LYS A 227 2.55 -10.28 -19.12
C LYS A 227 2.19 -9.78 -17.71
N TYR A 228 3.18 -9.48 -16.87
CA TYR A 228 3.04 -8.84 -15.55
C TYR A 228 2.25 -9.64 -14.49
N GLU A 229 2.01 -10.94 -14.70
CA GLU A 229 1.33 -11.84 -13.77
C GLU A 229 2.31 -12.62 -12.88
N LYS A 230 3.08 -11.88 -12.05
CA LYS A 230 4.11 -12.41 -11.14
C LYS A 230 3.66 -13.64 -10.33
N ALA A 231 2.42 -13.63 -9.83
CA ALA A 231 1.91 -14.70 -8.96
C ALA A 231 1.76 -16.03 -9.70
N GLU A 232 1.13 -16.02 -10.87
CA GLU A 232 1.00 -17.23 -11.72
C GLU A 232 2.36 -17.63 -12.31
N ALA A 233 3.23 -16.66 -12.63
CA ALA A 233 4.62 -16.93 -13.02
C ALA A 233 5.37 -17.72 -11.95
N LEU A 234 5.36 -17.23 -10.70
CA LEU A 234 6.01 -17.86 -9.56
C LEU A 234 5.43 -19.25 -9.26
N LYS A 235 4.12 -19.43 -9.39
CA LYS A 235 3.43 -20.72 -9.28
C LYS A 235 3.91 -21.73 -10.34
N SER A 236 3.99 -21.34 -11.60
CA SER A 236 4.54 -22.19 -12.67
C SER A 236 6.03 -22.51 -12.44
N PHE A 237 6.85 -21.55 -12.03
CA PHE A 237 8.25 -21.82 -11.67
C PHE A 237 8.38 -22.74 -10.44
N GLN A 238 7.50 -22.62 -9.44
CA GLN A 238 7.44 -23.55 -8.31
C GLN A 238 7.07 -24.97 -8.75
N MET A 239 6.15 -25.15 -9.70
CA MET A 239 5.85 -26.47 -10.28
C MET A 239 7.06 -27.07 -11.01
N ALA A 240 7.79 -26.27 -11.79
CA ALA A 240 9.06 -26.70 -12.41
C ALA A 240 10.10 -27.12 -11.36
N LEU A 241 10.22 -26.38 -10.25
CA LEU A 241 11.17 -26.68 -9.17
C LEU A 241 10.74 -27.83 -8.25
N GLN A 242 9.46 -28.19 -8.23
CA GLN A 242 8.97 -29.42 -7.59
C GLN A 242 9.32 -30.66 -8.43
N ALA A 243 9.19 -30.56 -9.75
CA ALA A 243 9.61 -31.62 -10.68
C ALA A 243 11.14 -31.80 -10.72
N ASP A 244 11.89 -30.70 -10.74
CA ASP A 244 13.36 -30.69 -10.72
C ASP A 244 13.91 -29.52 -9.89
N PRO A 245 14.28 -29.76 -8.61
CA PRO A 245 14.90 -28.75 -7.75
C PRO A 245 16.27 -28.21 -8.21
N ARG A 246 16.82 -28.72 -9.33
CA ARG A 246 18.05 -28.24 -9.99
C ARG A 246 17.78 -27.50 -11.31
N TRP A 247 16.52 -27.23 -11.65
CA TRP A 247 16.17 -26.54 -12.90
C TRP A 247 16.49 -25.04 -12.81
N THR A 248 17.71 -24.67 -13.21
CA THR A 248 18.25 -23.31 -13.05
C THR A 248 17.43 -22.19 -13.73
N PRO A 249 16.78 -22.38 -14.90
CA PRO A 249 15.92 -21.34 -15.47
C PRO A 249 14.75 -20.94 -14.56
N ALA A 250 14.11 -21.90 -13.89
CA ALA A 250 13.00 -21.62 -12.98
C ALA A 250 13.47 -20.96 -11.67
N LEU A 251 14.72 -21.15 -11.24
CA LEU A 251 15.28 -20.37 -10.13
C LEU A 251 15.46 -18.90 -10.49
N VAL A 252 15.94 -18.60 -11.72
CA VAL A 252 16.07 -17.22 -12.21
C VAL A 252 14.71 -16.58 -12.49
N GLY A 253 13.77 -17.33 -13.08
CA GLY A 253 12.39 -16.91 -13.25
C GLY A 253 11.70 -16.60 -11.91
N SER A 254 11.86 -17.47 -10.90
CA SER A 254 11.37 -17.23 -9.54
C SER A 254 12.02 -16.01 -8.89
N ALA A 255 13.29 -15.75 -9.16
CA ALA A 255 13.97 -14.55 -8.67
C ALA A 255 13.36 -13.28 -9.29
N ARG A 256 13.25 -13.22 -10.62
CA ARG A 256 12.65 -12.08 -11.34
C ARG A 256 11.17 -11.86 -10.97
N ALA A 257 10.41 -12.93 -10.70
CA ALA A 257 9.03 -12.82 -10.22
C ALA A 257 8.90 -12.30 -8.77
N LEU A 258 9.98 -12.34 -7.98
CA LEU A 258 10.04 -11.90 -6.58
C LEU A 258 10.88 -10.64 -6.35
N ALA A 259 11.41 -9.99 -7.39
CA ALA A 259 12.33 -8.87 -7.28
C ALA A 259 11.76 -7.73 -6.41
N ASP A 260 10.65 -7.11 -6.83
CA ASP A 260 10.02 -6.02 -6.08
C ASP A 260 9.35 -6.50 -4.77
N ASP A 261 8.83 -7.73 -4.77
CA ASP A 261 7.95 -8.26 -3.72
C ASP A 261 8.75 -8.79 -2.52
N ASN A 262 9.93 -9.37 -2.76
CA ASN A 262 10.86 -9.88 -1.76
C ASN A 262 12.31 -9.97 -2.31
N PRO A 263 13.00 -8.82 -2.49
CA PRO A 263 14.35 -8.78 -3.07
C PRO A 263 15.37 -9.71 -2.36
N PRO A 264 15.40 -9.82 -1.01
CA PRO A 264 16.29 -10.76 -0.33
C PRO A 264 16.08 -12.22 -0.71
N GLN A 265 14.84 -12.64 -0.98
CA GLN A 265 14.54 -13.99 -1.47
C GLN A 265 14.89 -14.14 -2.96
N ALA A 266 14.67 -13.11 -3.77
CA ALA A 266 15.04 -13.10 -5.18
C ALA A 266 16.57 -13.25 -5.37
N VAL A 267 17.35 -12.45 -4.67
CA VAL A 267 18.83 -12.53 -4.62
C VAL A 267 19.30 -13.91 -4.15
N ALA A 268 18.63 -14.52 -3.16
CA ALA A 268 18.96 -15.87 -2.69
C ALA A 268 18.67 -16.97 -3.75
N LEU A 269 17.57 -16.85 -4.49
CA LEU A 269 17.21 -17.76 -5.58
C LEU A 269 18.20 -17.67 -6.76
N ALA A 270 18.61 -16.46 -7.14
CA ALA A 270 19.62 -16.23 -8.16
C ALA A 270 21.01 -16.73 -7.74
N LYS A 271 21.41 -16.53 -6.47
CA LYS A 271 22.66 -17.10 -5.92
C LYS A 271 22.64 -18.63 -5.94
N ARG A 272 21.52 -19.28 -5.58
CA ARG A 272 21.32 -20.74 -5.74
C ARG A 272 21.34 -21.20 -7.21
N ALA A 273 20.86 -20.39 -8.16
CA ALA A 273 20.99 -20.70 -9.58
C ALA A 273 22.48 -20.77 -10.02
N LEU A 274 23.33 -19.90 -9.47
CA LEU A 274 24.78 -19.89 -9.73
C LEU A 274 25.55 -21.02 -9.04
N GLU A 275 25.09 -21.52 -7.88
CA GLU A 275 25.63 -22.75 -7.26
C GLU A 275 25.47 -23.98 -8.16
N LEU A 276 24.41 -23.99 -8.99
CA LEU A 276 24.05 -25.09 -9.88
C LEU A 276 24.56 -24.88 -11.32
N ASN A 277 24.62 -23.64 -11.77
CA ASN A 277 25.15 -23.21 -13.06
C ASN A 277 25.98 -21.92 -12.87
N PRO A 278 27.29 -22.03 -12.58
CA PRO A 278 28.18 -20.87 -12.44
C PRO A 278 28.34 -20.04 -13.73
N SER A 279 27.81 -20.52 -14.85
CA SER A 279 27.82 -19.87 -16.17
C SER A 279 26.43 -19.33 -16.57
N SER A 280 25.52 -19.12 -15.61
CA SER A 280 24.20 -18.55 -15.86
C SER A 280 24.29 -17.04 -16.05
N VAL A 281 24.37 -16.61 -17.30
CA VAL A 281 24.39 -15.20 -17.70
C VAL A 281 23.18 -14.45 -17.13
N ASP A 282 21.99 -15.04 -17.19
CA ASP A 282 20.75 -14.39 -16.77
C ASP A 282 20.69 -14.16 -15.25
N ALA A 283 21.31 -15.06 -14.46
CA ALA A 283 21.44 -14.91 -13.01
C ALA A 283 22.55 -13.90 -12.62
N LEU A 284 23.64 -13.83 -13.39
CA LEU A 284 24.70 -12.85 -13.20
C LEU A 284 24.25 -11.43 -13.57
N VAL A 285 23.45 -11.30 -14.64
CA VAL A 285 22.81 -10.03 -15.01
C VAL A 285 21.75 -9.66 -13.96
N PHE A 286 20.90 -10.59 -13.51
CA PHE A 286 19.93 -10.31 -12.45
C PHE A 286 20.58 -9.80 -11.16
N LEU A 287 21.64 -10.46 -10.68
CA LEU A 287 22.37 -9.97 -9.50
C LEU A 287 23.10 -8.64 -9.73
N ALA A 288 23.36 -8.27 -10.98
CA ALA A 288 23.88 -6.95 -11.32
C ALA A 288 22.78 -5.88 -11.40
N GLU A 289 21.55 -6.23 -11.80
CA GLU A 289 20.37 -5.36 -11.79
C GLU A 289 20.04 -4.98 -10.33
N GLU A 290 19.83 -5.99 -9.47
CA GLU A 290 19.61 -5.81 -8.03
C GLU A 290 20.72 -4.98 -7.34
N ALA A 291 21.99 -5.22 -7.70
CA ALA A 291 23.12 -4.46 -7.16
C ALA A 291 23.23 -3.04 -7.72
N ALA A 292 22.76 -2.77 -8.95
CA ALA A 292 22.70 -1.43 -9.51
C ALA A 292 21.63 -0.57 -8.81
N ASP A 293 20.44 -1.12 -8.60
CA ASP A 293 19.35 -0.44 -7.89
C ASP A 293 19.66 -0.23 -6.40
N ALA A 294 20.39 -1.16 -5.77
CA ALA A 294 20.97 -0.97 -4.44
C ALA A 294 22.09 0.10 -4.38
N SER A 295 22.52 0.66 -5.52
CA SER A 295 23.70 1.55 -5.67
C SER A 295 25.05 0.89 -5.35
N HIS A 296 25.12 -0.45 -5.33
CA HIS A 296 26.34 -1.25 -5.14
C HIS A 296 27.08 -1.46 -6.47
N HIS A 297 27.47 -0.36 -7.14
CA HIS A 297 27.97 -0.40 -8.53
C HIS A 297 29.19 -1.34 -8.73
N ASP A 298 30.08 -1.48 -7.75
CA ASP A 298 31.22 -2.40 -7.81
C ASP A 298 30.80 -3.89 -7.77
N GLU A 299 29.72 -4.27 -7.06
CA GLU A 299 29.19 -5.64 -7.06
C GLU A 299 28.45 -5.92 -8.39
N ALA A 300 27.75 -4.91 -8.91
CA ALA A 300 27.10 -4.98 -10.22
C ALA A 300 28.12 -5.18 -11.36
N ARG A 301 29.18 -4.37 -11.39
CA ARG A 301 30.27 -4.49 -12.37
C ARG A 301 30.98 -5.84 -12.29
N GLN A 302 31.32 -6.31 -11.08
CA GLN A 302 31.90 -7.64 -10.90
C GLN A 302 30.99 -8.79 -11.35
N SER A 303 29.68 -8.60 -11.37
CA SER A 303 28.71 -9.61 -11.84
C SER A 303 28.55 -9.55 -13.36
N LEU A 304 28.59 -8.35 -13.95
CA LEU A 304 28.62 -8.13 -15.39
C LEU A 304 29.92 -8.62 -16.05
N ASP A 305 31.08 -8.42 -15.43
CA ASP A 305 32.36 -8.93 -15.94
C ASP A 305 32.34 -10.47 -16.04
N LYS A 306 31.72 -11.16 -15.06
CA LYS A 306 31.50 -12.60 -15.11
C LYS A 306 30.52 -12.98 -16.22
N ALA A 307 29.42 -12.23 -16.38
CA ALA A 307 28.43 -12.47 -17.42
C ALA A 307 29.03 -12.34 -18.83
N LEU A 308 29.88 -11.32 -19.03
CA LEU A 308 30.59 -11.05 -20.29
C LEU A 308 31.77 -12.00 -20.51
N ALA A 309 32.40 -12.54 -19.46
CA ALA A 309 33.40 -13.61 -19.60
C ALA A 309 32.78 -14.93 -20.10
N VAL A 310 31.52 -15.23 -19.74
CA VAL A 310 30.76 -16.37 -20.27
C VAL A 310 30.22 -16.06 -21.68
N ASN A 311 29.59 -14.91 -21.86
CA ASN A 311 29.00 -14.47 -23.12
C ASN A 311 29.45 -13.02 -23.47
N PRO A 312 30.56 -12.87 -24.22
CA PRO A 312 31.05 -11.56 -24.66
C PRO A 312 30.07 -10.76 -25.54
N SER A 313 29.01 -11.42 -26.03
CA SER A 313 28.00 -10.88 -26.92
C SER A 313 26.63 -10.68 -26.22
N SER A 314 26.57 -10.76 -24.89
CA SER A 314 25.32 -10.62 -24.13
C SER A 314 24.76 -9.20 -24.21
N LEU A 315 23.66 -9.04 -24.96
CA LEU A 315 22.99 -7.75 -25.16
C LEU A 315 22.53 -7.11 -23.85
N ALA A 316 21.96 -7.89 -22.93
CA ALA A 316 21.53 -7.41 -21.61
C ALA A 316 22.71 -6.96 -20.74
N ALA A 317 23.82 -7.72 -20.74
CA ALA A 317 25.00 -7.34 -19.98
C ALA A 317 25.68 -6.07 -20.54
N HIS A 318 25.72 -5.88 -21.86
CA HIS A 318 26.20 -4.61 -22.45
C HIS A 318 25.24 -3.44 -22.16
N ALA A 319 23.93 -3.67 -22.16
CA ALA A 319 22.93 -2.64 -21.80
C ALA A 319 23.07 -2.16 -20.35
N LEU A 320 23.16 -3.08 -19.39
CA LEU A 320 23.35 -2.69 -17.98
C LEU A 320 24.76 -2.12 -17.72
N SER A 321 25.78 -2.59 -18.43
CA SER A 321 27.13 -1.98 -18.42
C SER A 321 27.10 -0.54 -18.92
N ALA A 322 26.27 -0.23 -19.92
CA ALA A 322 26.04 1.13 -20.39
C ALA A 322 25.27 1.94 -19.32
N ALA A 323 24.16 1.42 -18.80
CA ALA A 323 23.34 2.06 -17.78
C ALA A 323 24.13 2.46 -16.52
N LEU A 324 24.93 1.54 -15.94
CA LEU A 324 25.83 1.84 -14.83
C LEU A 324 26.83 2.94 -15.17
N SER A 325 27.42 2.90 -16.36
CA SER A 325 28.36 3.92 -16.82
C SER A 325 27.68 5.29 -17.08
N TYR A 326 26.37 5.29 -17.32
CA TYR A 326 25.58 6.51 -17.43
C TYR A 326 25.33 7.15 -16.04
N VAL A 327 24.85 6.38 -15.06
CA VAL A 327 24.58 6.90 -13.70
C VAL A 327 25.85 7.18 -12.88
N GLU A 328 26.99 6.57 -13.24
CA GLU A 328 28.32 6.96 -12.75
C GLU A 328 28.92 8.20 -13.45
N ASP A 329 28.17 8.88 -14.31
CA ASP A 329 28.61 10.07 -15.06
C ASP A 329 29.87 9.84 -15.94
N LYS A 330 29.96 8.65 -16.55
CA LYS A 330 31.03 8.23 -17.49
C LYS A 330 30.49 8.12 -18.93
N PRO A 331 30.16 9.25 -19.61
CA PRO A 331 29.48 9.23 -20.90
C PRO A 331 30.28 8.55 -22.03
N GLN A 332 31.62 8.55 -21.95
CA GLN A 332 32.47 7.84 -22.92
C GLN A 332 32.35 6.32 -22.79
N ASP A 333 32.31 5.80 -21.56
CA ASP A 333 32.13 4.37 -21.29
C ASP A 333 30.71 3.91 -21.62
N PHE A 334 29.70 4.77 -21.37
CA PHE A 334 28.31 4.55 -21.78
C PHE A 334 28.18 4.36 -23.30
N GLU A 335 28.62 5.32 -24.13
CA GLU A 335 28.51 5.16 -25.59
C GLU A 335 29.40 4.01 -26.12
N ALA A 336 30.55 3.74 -25.49
CA ALA A 336 31.39 2.60 -25.84
C ALA A 336 30.77 1.23 -25.47
N ALA A 337 29.95 1.16 -24.42
CA ALA A 337 29.17 -0.04 -24.07
C ALA A 337 27.94 -0.17 -24.98
N ALA A 338 27.21 0.92 -25.22
CA ALA A 338 26.04 0.92 -26.11
C ALA A 338 26.42 0.52 -27.55
N ALA A 339 27.55 1.01 -28.06
CA ALA A 339 28.06 0.63 -29.37
C ALA A 339 28.36 -0.88 -29.50
N LYS A 340 28.74 -1.58 -28.42
CA LYS A 340 28.94 -3.05 -28.44
C LYS A 340 27.62 -3.78 -28.63
N ALA A 341 26.57 -3.39 -27.90
CA ALA A 341 25.24 -3.98 -28.05
C ALA A 341 24.68 -3.74 -29.46
N LEU A 342 24.77 -2.51 -29.97
CA LEU A 342 24.28 -2.14 -31.31
C LEU A 342 25.08 -2.77 -32.46
N ALA A 343 26.37 -3.08 -32.25
CA ALA A 343 27.16 -3.85 -33.22
C ALA A 343 26.71 -5.33 -33.33
N ILE A 344 26.04 -5.87 -32.30
CA ILE A 344 25.48 -7.22 -32.27
C ILE A 344 24.06 -7.22 -32.83
N ALA A 345 23.23 -6.27 -32.39
CA ALA A 345 21.83 -6.11 -32.79
C ALA A 345 21.49 -4.62 -33.02
N PRO A 346 21.56 -4.10 -34.27
CA PRO A 346 21.43 -2.67 -34.55
C PRO A 346 20.08 -2.01 -34.18
N GLY A 347 19.02 -2.81 -34.02
CA GLY A 347 17.69 -2.34 -33.61
C GLY A 347 17.41 -2.46 -32.10
N TYR A 348 18.40 -2.80 -31.28
CA TYR A 348 18.22 -3.13 -29.86
C TYR A 348 18.03 -1.87 -28.98
N GLY A 349 16.86 -1.24 -29.07
CA GLY A 349 16.48 -0.04 -28.33
C GLY A 349 16.52 -0.18 -26.80
N GLU A 350 16.42 -1.42 -26.29
CA GLU A 350 16.60 -1.79 -24.88
C GLU A 350 17.91 -1.28 -24.28
N VAL A 351 18.98 -1.12 -25.09
CA VAL A 351 20.26 -0.56 -24.63
C VAL A 351 20.13 0.85 -24.04
N TYR A 352 19.15 1.61 -24.52
CA TYR A 352 18.83 2.95 -24.02
C TYR A 352 17.64 2.94 -23.06
N ARG A 353 16.68 2.00 -23.20
CA ARG A 353 15.58 1.82 -22.23
C ARG A 353 16.11 1.49 -20.83
N VAL A 354 16.99 0.49 -20.71
CA VAL A 354 17.61 0.08 -19.42
C VAL A 354 18.47 1.20 -18.81
N ALA A 355 19.09 2.04 -19.65
CA ALA A 355 19.80 3.22 -19.18
C ALA A 355 18.82 4.31 -18.66
N GLY A 356 17.68 4.50 -19.31
CA GLY A 356 16.62 5.41 -18.86
C GLY A 356 15.94 4.95 -17.56
N GLU A 357 15.66 3.66 -17.45
CA GLU A 357 15.13 2.97 -16.27
C GLU A 357 16.01 3.23 -15.04
N LEU A 358 17.30 2.87 -15.10
CA LEU A 358 18.25 3.08 -14.01
C LEU A 358 18.51 4.58 -13.72
N ALA A 359 18.52 5.44 -14.75
CA ALA A 359 18.58 6.89 -14.57
C ALA A 359 17.34 7.43 -13.84
N GLY A 360 16.16 6.87 -14.11
CA GLY A 360 14.90 7.15 -13.42
C GLY A 360 14.91 6.72 -11.96
N HIS A 361 15.44 5.54 -11.64
CA HIS A 361 15.64 5.09 -10.26
C HIS A 361 16.61 6.01 -9.50
N ASN A 362 17.57 6.61 -10.21
CA ASN A 362 18.48 7.65 -9.72
C ASN A 362 17.91 9.09 -9.83
N TYR A 363 16.58 9.25 -9.93
CA TYR A 363 15.86 10.53 -9.99
C TYR A 363 16.17 11.46 -11.19
N ARG A 364 16.96 11.00 -12.18
CA ARG A 364 17.39 11.79 -13.36
C ARG A 364 16.31 11.79 -14.47
N PHE A 365 15.07 12.15 -14.15
CA PHE A 365 13.93 11.94 -15.06
C PHE A 365 14.02 12.64 -16.42
N ASP A 366 14.59 13.86 -16.49
CA ASP A 366 14.84 14.54 -17.76
C ASP A 366 15.84 13.76 -18.65
N GLU A 367 16.85 13.13 -18.03
CA GLU A 367 17.84 12.28 -18.71
C GLU A 367 17.20 10.94 -19.16
N ALA A 368 16.34 10.37 -18.30
CA ALA A 368 15.59 9.14 -18.60
C ALA A 368 14.62 9.29 -19.78
N VAL A 369 13.91 10.42 -19.88
CA VAL A 369 13.04 10.73 -21.04
C VAL A 369 13.83 10.72 -22.36
N GLU A 370 15.03 11.30 -22.39
CA GLU A 370 15.86 11.35 -23.59
C GLU A 370 16.45 9.97 -23.95
N LEU A 371 16.91 9.20 -22.96
CA LEU A 371 17.40 7.84 -23.16
C LEU A 371 16.29 6.92 -23.70
N THR A 372 15.11 6.92 -23.09
CA THR A 372 14.01 6.08 -23.57
C THR A 372 13.49 6.52 -24.95
N ARG A 373 13.55 7.84 -25.28
CA ARG A 373 13.35 8.32 -26.65
C ARG A 373 14.40 7.81 -27.64
N ARG A 374 15.69 7.79 -27.28
CA ARG A 374 16.75 7.15 -28.11
C ARG A 374 16.48 5.67 -28.34
N GLY A 375 15.93 4.96 -27.35
CA GLY A 375 15.48 3.57 -27.50
C GLY A 375 14.35 3.42 -28.52
N LEU A 376 13.32 4.25 -28.42
CA LEU A 376 12.15 4.26 -29.32
C LEU A 376 12.46 4.71 -30.75
N VAL A 377 13.60 5.35 -31.01
CA VAL A 377 14.09 5.59 -32.38
C VAL A 377 14.56 4.30 -33.07
N LEU A 378 15.03 3.31 -32.29
CA LEU A 378 15.44 2.00 -32.80
C LEU A 378 14.28 0.99 -32.80
N ASP A 379 13.44 1.01 -31.77
CA ASP A 379 12.28 0.14 -31.60
C ASP A 379 11.02 0.94 -31.21
N SER A 380 10.41 1.57 -32.21
CA SER A 380 9.27 2.50 -32.05
C SER A 380 7.95 1.89 -31.55
N ARG A 381 7.89 0.57 -31.34
CA ARG A 381 6.67 -0.13 -30.88
C ARG A 381 6.83 -0.88 -29.56
N ASN A 382 8.02 -0.84 -28.95
CA ASN A 382 8.32 -1.48 -27.67
C ASN A 382 7.34 -1.03 -26.57
N PRO A 383 6.44 -1.90 -26.06
CA PRO A 383 5.44 -1.50 -25.08
C PRO A 383 6.05 -1.04 -23.76
N ARG A 384 7.19 -1.63 -23.36
CA ARG A 384 7.91 -1.26 -22.13
C ARG A 384 8.51 0.13 -22.25
N ALA A 385 9.27 0.40 -23.31
CA ALA A 385 9.84 1.74 -23.51
C ALA A 385 8.75 2.83 -23.69
N LEU A 386 7.57 2.49 -24.21
CA LEU A 386 6.43 3.41 -24.23
C LEU A 386 5.83 3.65 -22.83
N ALA A 387 5.72 2.62 -21.98
CA ALA A 387 5.28 2.75 -20.59
C ALA A 387 6.30 3.55 -19.75
N ASP A 388 7.58 3.24 -19.87
CA ASP A 388 8.69 3.92 -19.20
C ASP A 388 8.73 5.40 -19.60
N LEU A 389 8.63 5.70 -20.89
CA LEU A 389 8.54 7.08 -21.37
C LEU A 389 7.32 7.80 -20.77
N GLY A 390 6.16 7.16 -20.71
CA GLY A 390 4.98 7.70 -20.05
C GLY A 390 5.20 8.04 -18.57
N SER A 391 5.77 7.09 -17.83
CA SER A 391 6.11 7.24 -16.41
C SER A 391 7.15 8.33 -16.15
N HIS A 392 8.22 8.40 -16.95
CA HIS A 392 9.21 9.48 -16.85
C HIS A 392 8.61 10.84 -17.24
N LEU A 393 7.77 10.92 -18.28
CA LEU A 393 7.13 12.18 -18.68
C LEU A 393 6.21 12.74 -17.58
N LEU A 394 5.41 11.89 -16.92
CA LEU A 394 4.64 12.26 -15.73
C LEU A 394 5.52 12.83 -14.60
N ARG A 395 6.73 12.30 -14.41
CA ARG A 395 7.70 12.76 -13.40
C ARG A 395 8.42 14.05 -13.82
N THR A 396 8.50 14.35 -15.12
CA THR A 396 8.99 15.66 -15.62
C THR A 396 7.91 16.74 -15.73
N GLY A 397 6.62 16.37 -15.66
CA GLY A 397 5.46 17.27 -15.75
C GLY A 397 4.86 17.42 -17.15
N ASP A 398 5.30 16.61 -18.13
CA ASP A 398 4.70 16.54 -19.47
C ASP A 398 3.54 15.53 -19.48
N GLU A 399 2.46 15.87 -18.77
CA GLU A 399 1.24 15.05 -18.71
C GLU A 399 0.65 14.76 -20.12
N PRO A 400 0.59 15.71 -21.08
CA PRO A 400 0.08 15.42 -22.43
C PRO A 400 0.97 14.45 -23.20
N GLY A 401 2.30 14.61 -23.14
CA GLY A 401 3.24 13.67 -23.74
C GLY A 401 3.18 12.28 -23.08
N ALA A 402 3.00 12.24 -21.77
CA ALA A 402 2.84 10.99 -21.03
C ALA A 402 1.58 10.22 -21.46
N ARG A 403 0.43 10.90 -21.58
CA ARG A 403 -0.83 10.26 -22.01
C ARG A 403 -0.65 9.60 -23.39
N VAL A 404 -0.03 10.29 -24.34
CA VAL A 404 0.24 9.75 -25.70
C VAL A 404 1.16 8.52 -25.64
N ALA A 405 2.19 8.52 -24.79
CA ALA A 405 3.10 7.39 -24.63
C ALA A 405 2.40 6.18 -23.97
N LEU A 406 1.60 6.41 -22.93
CA LEU A 406 0.84 5.36 -22.22
C LEU A 406 -0.28 4.78 -23.09
N GLU A 407 -1.01 5.59 -23.85
CA GLU A 407 -2.01 5.12 -24.83
C GLU A 407 -1.36 4.27 -25.94
N ALA A 408 -0.16 4.65 -26.39
CA ALA A 408 0.61 3.86 -27.35
C ALA A 408 1.13 2.54 -26.74
N SER A 409 1.56 2.56 -25.48
CA SER A 409 1.95 1.35 -24.72
C SER A 409 0.77 0.40 -24.56
N PHE A 410 -0.36 0.86 -24.02
CA PHE A 410 -1.57 0.04 -23.79
C PHE A 410 -2.13 -0.57 -25.09
N LYS A 411 -1.96 0.13 -26.22
CA LYS A 411 -2.33 -0.38 -27.55
C LYS A 411 -1.37 -1.46 -28.09
N ALA A 412 -0.13 -1.50 -27.60
CA ALA A 412 0.85 -2.54 -27.94
C ALA A 412 0.81 -3.72 -26.95
N ASP A 413 0.56 -3.45 -25.66
CA ASP A 413 0.41 -4.44 -24.59
C ASP A 413 -0.70 -4.00 -23.60
N PRO A 414 -1.93 -4.52 -23.74
CA PRO A 414 -3.05 -4.16 -22.85
C PRO A 414 -3.00 -4.88 -21.50
N TYR A 415 -2.07 -5.81 -21.27
CA TYR A 415 -1.93 -6.56 -20.02
C TYR A 415 -1.07 -5.79 -18.99
N ASN A 416 -0.44 -4.69 -19.39
CA ASN A 416 0.37 -3.84 -18.50
C ASN A 416 -0.52 -3.06 -17.51
N LYS A 417 -0.73 -3.65 -16.32
CA LYS A 417 -1.52 -3.09 -15.21
C LYS A 417 -1.08 -1.68 -14.79
N LEU A 418 0.23 -1.42 -14.77
CA LEU A 418 0.79 -0.11 -14.42
C LEU A 418 0.36 0.97 -15.43
N THR A 419 0.37 0.65 -16.72
CA THR A 419 -0.07 1.56 -17.79
C THR A 419 -1.57 1.85 -17.72
N TYR A 420 -2.38 0.81 -17.47
CA TYR A 420 -3.82 0.96 -17.24
C TYR A 420 -4.13 1.84 -16.01
N ASN A 421 -3.44 1.61 -14.90
CA ASN A 421 -3.59 2.39 -13.66
C ASN A 421 -3.22 3.85 -13.89
N LEU A 422 -2.08 4.13 -14.53
CA LEU A 422 -1.64 5.49 -14.84
C LEU A 422 -2.66 6.22 -15.73
N LEU A 423 -3.17 5.59 -16.80
CA LEU A 423 -4.21 6.18 -17.64
C LEU A 423 -5.49 6.49 -16.84
N THR A 424 -5.93 5.57 -15.99
CA THR A 424 -7.12 5.74 -15.12
C THR A 424 -6.94 6.88 -14.12
N MET A 425 -5.75 7.01 -13.53
CA MET A 425 -5.38 8.10 -12.62
C MET A 425 -5.32 9.45 -13.35
N MET A 426 -4.82 9.50 -14.59
CA MET A 426 -4.84 10.72 -15.41
C MET A 426 -6.27 11.16 -15.76
N ASP A 427 -7.18 10.22 -16.02
CA ASP A 427 -8.61 10.50 -16.18
C ASP A 427 -9.27 11.01 -14.88
N THR A 428 -8.66 10.77 -13.71
CA THR A 428 -9.03 11.38 -12.42
C THR A 428 -8.40 12.77 -12.25
N LEU A 429 -7.12 12.96 -12.58
CA LEU A 429 -6.48 14.28 -12.60
C LEU A 429 -7.20 15.28 -13.51
N ASP A 430 -7.74 14.85 -14.66
CA ASP A 430 -8.47 15.73 -15.59
C ASP A 430 -9.78 16.30 -15.01
N LYS A 431 -10.20 15.84 -13.82
CA LYS A 431 -11.31 16.38 -13.02
C LYS A 431 -10.86 17.43 -11.98
N PHE A 432 -9.55 17.63 -11.81
CA PHE A 432 -8.98 18.53 -10.80
C PHE A 432 -9.00 20.00 -11.24
N VAL A 433 -9.22 20.91 -10.30
CA VAL A 433 -9.08 22.34 -10.50
C VAL A 433 -7.59 22.67 -10.62
N THR A 434 -7.19 23.27 -11.74
CA THR A 434 -5.83 23.75 -11.96
C THR A 434 -5.73 25.25 -11.65
N VAL A 435 -5.02 25.59 -10.59
CA VAL A 435 -4.66 26.98 -10.22
C VAL A 435 -3.25 27.28 -10.75
N ARG A 436 -3.01 28.50 -11.23
CA ARG A 436 -1.70 28.94 -11.74
C ARG A 436 -1.37 30.33 -11.19
N ASP A 437 -0.18 30.48 -10.64
CA ASP A 437 0.33 31.75 -10.12
C ASP A 437 1.85 31.83 -10.27
N GLY A 438 2.32 32.79 -11.07
CA GLY A 438 3.71 32.83 -11.55
C GLY A 438 4.12 31.51 -12.22
N ASP A 439 5.26 30.95 -11.79
CA ASP A 439 5.76 29.65 -12.23
C ASP A 439 5.16 28.44 -11.47
N VAL A 440 4.24 28.66 -10.52
CA VAL A 440 3.57 27.59 -9.76
C VAL A 440 2.29 27.15 -10.47
N VAL A 441 2.12 25.84 -10.61
CA VAL A 441 0.93 25.18 -11.15
C VAL A 441 0.44 24.17 -10.11
N MET A 442 -0.80 24.32 -9.64
CA MET A 442 -1.34 23.47 -8.58
C MET A 442 -2.63 22.79 -9.04
N ARG A 443 -2.67 21.45 -9.05
CA ARG A 443 -3.87 20.64 -9.30
C ARG A 443 -4.43 20.17 -7.95
N LEU A 444 -5.70 20.50 -7.70
CA LEU A 444 -6.43 20.16 -6.47
C LEU A 444 -7.76 19.50 -6.83
N HIS A 445 -8.23 18.53 -6.05
CA HIS A 445 -9.57 18.00 -6.28
C HIS A 445 -10.64 19.09 -6.12
N LYS A 446 -11.63 19.11 -7.01
CA LYS A 446 -12.69 20.15 -7.10
C LYS A 446 -13.44 20.42 -5.78
N ASP A 447 -13.60 19.41 -4.94
CA ASP A 447 -14.34 19.49 -3.67
C ASP A 447 -13.42 19.83 -2.47
N GLU A 448 -12.15 20.18 -2.75
CA GLU A 448 -11.14 20.63 -1.78
C GLU A 448 -10.49 21.95 -2.18
N ALA A 449 -10.35 22.23 -3.48
CA ALA A 449 -9.74 23.46 -3.99
C ALA A 449 -10.29 24.75 -3.34
N PRO A 450 -11.62 24.92 -3.12
CA PRO A 450 -12.16 26.13 -2.47
C PRO A 450 -11.73 26.33 -1.00
N VAL A 451 -11.15 25.30 -0.39
CA VAL A 451 -10.62 25.27 0.98
C VAL A 451 -9.10 25.39 0.96
N LEU A 452 -8.41 24.45 0.28
CA LEU A 452 -6.97 24.30 0.37
C LEU A 452 -6.17 25.32 -0.46
N GLN A 453 -6.69 25.78 -1.61
CA GLN A 453 -5.86 26.51 -2.61
C GLN A 453 -5.19 27.76 -2.02
N ASP A 454 -5.92 28.53 -1.19
CA ASP A 454 -5.48 29.82 -0.65
C ASP A 454 -4.40 29.63 0.43
N TYR A 455 -4.34 28.46 1.09
CA TYR A 455 -3.31 28.11 2.07
C TYR A 455 -2.11 27.43 1.39
N ALA A 456 -2.35 26.42 0.55
CA ALA A 456 -1.30 25.68 -0.14
C ALA A 456 -0.48 26.57 -1.09
N MET A 457 -1.11 27.48 -1.85
CA MET A 457 -0.40 28.41 -2.72
C MET A 457 0.42 29.44 -1.93
N ALA A 458 -0.14 29.99 -0.84
CA ALA A 458 0.57 30.92 0.02
C ALA A 458 1.80 30.27 0.70
N LEU A 459 1.63 29.04 1.18
CA LEU A 459 2.70 28.23 1.75
C LEU A 459 3.77 27.87 0.70
N THR A 460 3.36 27.55 -0.53
CA THR A 460 4.29 27.29 -1.64
C THR A 460 5.18 28.50 -1.94
N HIS A 461 4.59 29.69 -2.08
CA HIS A 461 5.35 30.92 -2.30
C HIS A 461 6.26 31.27 -1.11
N GLN A 462 5.79 31.06 0.12
CA GLN A 462 6.61 31.25 1.32
C GLN A 462 7.83 30.31 1.32
N ALA A 463 7.61 29.01 1.06
CA ALA A 463 8.66 28.00 1.00
C ALA A 463 9.67 28.32 -0.12
N LEU A 464 9.21 28.48 -1.36
CA LEU A 464 10.08 28.77 -2.50
C LEU A 464 10.86 30.06 -2.32
N SER A 465 10.25 31.13 -1.81
CA SER A 465 10.97 32.39 -1.51
C SER A 465 12.03 32.20 -0.41
N THR A 466 11.68 31.50 0.67
CA THR A 466 12.59 31.28 1.81
C THR A 466 13.79 30.41 1.43
N LEU A 467 13.51 29.29 0.75
CA LEU A 467 14.51 28.32 0.35
C LEU A 467 15.40 28.87 -0.78
N SER A 468 14.83 29.52 -1.81
CA SER A 468 15.63 30.13 -2.89
C SER A 468 16.60 31.19 -2.36
N ALA A 469 16.15 32.01 -1.40
CA ALA A 469 16.99 33.00 -0.74
C ALA A 469 18.08 32.37 0.14
N ARG A 470 17.77 31.31 0.90
CA ARG A 470 18.78 30.61 1.71
C ARG A 470 19.84 29.95 0.82
N TYR A 471 19.42 29.18 -0.18
CA TYR A 471 20.30 28.33 -0.99
C TYR A 471 21.01 29.06 -2.14
N GLU A 472 20.68 30.34 -2.39
CA GLU A 472 21.18 31.12 -3.54
C GLU A 472 20.94 30.37 -4.86
N PHE A 473 19.70 29.93 -5.05
CA PHE A 473 19.28 29.13 -6.19
C PHE A 473 17.82 29.42 -6.53
N THR A 474 17.51 29.70 -7.80
CA THR A 474 16.14 29.84 -8.29
C THR A 474 15.77 28.58 -9.07
N PRO A 475 14.74 27.82 -8.66
CA PRO A 475 14.35 26.61 -9.38
C PRO A 475 13.77 26.93 -10.76
N ARG A 476 13.93 26.00 -11.71
CA ARG A 476 13.39 26.13 -13.06
C ARG A 476 11.92 25.71 -13.06
N GLY A 477 11.05 26.64 -13.47
CA GLY A 477 9.61 26.42 -13.60
C GLY A 477 9.18 25.75 -14.92
N PRO A 478 7.89 25.44 -15.08
CA PRO A 478 6.88 25.52 -14.02
C PRO A 478 7.10 24.44 -12.95
N ILE A 479 6.74 24.74 -11.71
CA ILE A 479 6.69 23.77 -10.61
C ILE A 479 5.25 23.27 -10.52
N LEU A 480 5.06 21.97 -10.75
CA LEU A 480 3.76 21.31 -10.70
C LEU A 480 3.55 20.70 -9.31
N ILE A 481 2.41 20.97 -8.68
CA ILE A 481 2.02 20.47 -7.37
C ILE A 481 0.65 19.82 -7.47
N GLU A 482 0.52 18.55 -7.08
CA GLU A 482 -0.69 17.76 -7.21
C GLU A 482 -1.08 17.18 -5.84
N ILE A 483 -2.29 17.51 -5.35
CA ILE A 483 -2.75 17.12 -4.00
C ILE A 483 -3.94 16.14 -4.05
N PHE A 484 -3.67 14.96 -3.50
CA PHE A 484 -4.42 13.70 -3.29
C PHE A 484 -5.58 13.61 -2.29
N PRO A 485 -6.90 13.73 -2.58
CA PRO A 485 -7.93 13.36 -1.60
C PRO A 485 -7.92 11.88 -1.20
N LYS A 486 -7.39 11.01 -2.07
CA LYS A 486 -7.30 9.55 -1.89
C LYS A 486 -5.84 9.12 -2.00
N HIS A 487 -5.37 8.37 -1.02
CA HIS A 487 -3.98 7.90 -0.99
C HIS A 487 -3.64 7.00 -2.19
N ASP A 488 -4.59 6.18 -2.67
CA ASP A 488 -4.37 5.31 -3.83
C ASP A 488 -4.20 6.07 -5.16
N ASP A 489 -4.88 7.21 -5.35
CA ASP A 489 -4.66 8.06 -6.52
C ASP A 489 -3.23 8.65 -6.50
N PHE A 490 -2.75 9.07 -5.32
CA PHE A 490 -1.36 9.49 -5.09
C PHE A 490 -0.36 8.34 -5.29
N ALA A 491 -0.68 7.13 -4.82
CA ALA A 491 0.16 5.95 -4.97
C ALA A 491 0.34 5.56 -6.44
N VAL A 492 -0.77 5.50 -7.18
CA VAL A 492 -0.75 5.28 -8.63
C VAL A 492 -0.02 6.42 -9.35
N ARG A 493 -0.23 7.69 -8.98
CA ARG A 493 0.49 8.83 -9.56
C ARG A 493 2.02 8.75 -9.41
N THR A 494 2.47 8.09 -8.35
CA THR A 494 3.88 8.06 -7.91
C THR A 494 4.61 6.81 -8.42
N ALA A 495 4.03 5.63 -8.23
CA ALA A 495 4.61 4.32 -8.56
C ALA A 495 3.81 3.50 -9.59
N GLY A 496 2.60 3.91 -9.96
CA GLY A 496 1.77 3.22 -10.95
C GLY A 496 0.93 2.05 -10.41
N LEU A 497 0.97 1.81 -9.10
CA LEU A 497 0.15 0.80 -8.40
C LEU A 497 -0.55 1.46 -7.18
N PRO A 498 -1.78 1.02 -6.83
CA PRO A 498 -2.44 1.45 -5.60
C PRO A 498 -1.81 0.79 -4.36
N GLY A 499 -2.04 1.38 -3.19
CA GLY A 499 -1.58 0.90 -1.90
C GLY A 499 -0.07 1.05 -1.62
N MET A 500 0.29 0.76 -0.36
CA MET A 500 1.65 0.54 0.17
C MET A 500 2.76 1.55 -0.16
N ILE A 501 2.47 2.78 -0.60
CA ILE A 501 3.44 3.88 -0.54
C ILE A 501 3.46 4.45 0.89
N GLY A 502 4.47 4.08 1.67
CA GLY A 502 4.69 4.62 3.02
C GLY A 502 5.15 6.09 3.07
N ALA A 503 5.11 6.80 1.95
CA ALA A 503 5.40 8.23 1.83
C ALA A 503 4.10 9.05 1.80
N LEU A 504 4.18 10.30 2.26
CA LEU A 504 3.07 11.26 2.31
C LEU A 504 3.16 12.31 1.20
N GLY A 505 4.35 12.45 0.62
CA GLY A 505 4.68 13.27 -0.52
C GLY A 505 5.87 12.67 -1.27
N VAL A 506 6.05 13.06 -2.53
CA VAL A 506 7.23 12.74 -3.37
C VAL A 506 7.51 13.90 -4.31
N CYS A 507 8.80 14.28 -4.41
CA CYS A 507 9.31 15.27 -5.35
C CYS A 507 10.16 14.64 -6.45
N PHE A 508 9.77 14.87 -7.69
CA PHE A 508 10.50 14.51 -8.91
C PHE A 508 11.33 15.71 -9.45
N GLY A 509 11.78 16.60 -8.56
CA GLY A 509 12.64 17.76 -8.86
C GLY A 509 11.92 19.02 -9.38
N ARG A 510 10.82 18.86 -10.14
CA ARG A 510 9.90 19.97 -10.51
C ARG A 510 8.42 19.60 -10.49
N VAL A 511 8.11 18.32 -10.25
CA VAL A 511 6.77 17.83 -9.95
C VAL A 511 6.75 17.38 -8.50
N VAL A 512 5.73 17.79 -7.76
CA VAL A 512 5.49 17.44 -6.36
C VAL A 512 4.10 16.82 -6.28
N THR A 513 4.01 15.62 -5.70
CA THR A 513 2.74 14.91 -5.47
C THR A 513 2.62 14.63 -3.98
N LEU A 514 1.44 14.82 -3.37
CA LEU A 514 1.23 14.54 -1.94
C LEU A 514 -0.21 14.19 -1.56
N ASP A 515 -0.37 13.51 -0.41
CA ASP A 515 -1.64 13.30 0.28
C ASP A 515 -2.27 14.65 0.69
N SER A 516 -3.59 14.79 0.48
CA SER A 516 -4.43 15.83 1.08
C SER A 516 -4.63 15.56 2.57
N PRO A 517 -4.92 16.57 3.40
CA PRO A 517 -5.39 16.36 4.77
C PRO A 517 -6.67 15.50 4.88
N LYS A 518 -7.42 15.27 3.78
CA LYS A 518 -8.53 14.29 3.76
C LYS A 518 -8.12 12.85 3.49
N ALA A 519 -6.92 12.59 2.99
CA ALA A 519 -6.47 11.22 2.70
C ALA A 519 -6.29 10.37 3.97
N ARG A 520 -6.21 11.01 5.14
CA ARG A 520 -5.98 10.39 6.46
C ARG A 520 -6.78 11.11 7.56
N PRO A 521 -7.06 10.46 8.70
CA PRO A 521 -7.58 11.13 9.89
C PRO A 521 -6.73 12.34 10.33
N PRO A 522 -7.36 13.47 10.72
CA PRO A 522 -6.66 14.63 11.24
C PRO A 522 -5.73 14.31 12.40
N GLY A 523 -4.46 14.69 12.28
CA GLY A 523 -3.40 14.42 13.26
C GLY A 523 -2.50 13.22 12.93
N GLU A 524 -2.79 12.42 11.90
CA GLU A 524 -1.83 11.38 11.46
C GLU A 524 -0.57 11.96 10.80
N PHE A 525 -0.65 13.15 10.18
CA PHE A 525 0.49 13.84 9.59
C PHE A 525 0.33 15.37 9.50
N GLN A 526 1.44 16.05 9.21
CA GLN A 526 1.49 17.49 8.94
C GLN A 526 1.62 17.75 7.43
N TRP A 527 0.50 18.02 6.75
CA TRP A 527 0.50 18.30 5.31
C TRP A 527 1.31 19.55 4.95
N GLU A 528 1.29 20.61 5.78
CA GLU A 528 2.09 21.81 5.54
C GLU A 528 3.60 21.51 5.61
N ALA A 529 4.02 20.67 6.57
CA ALA A 529 5.41 20.23 6.70
C ALA A 529 5.81 19.36 5.50
N THR A 530 4.92 18.47 5.05
CA THR A 530 5.12 17.62 3.87
C THR A 530 5.29 18.48 2.61
N LEU A 531 4.44 19.48 2.40
CA LEU A 531 4.59 20.40 1.26
C LEU A 531 5.90 21.21 1.34
N TRP A 532 6.33 21.64 2.53
CA TRP A 532 7.63 22.30 2.72
C TRP A 532 8.81 21.36 2.45
N HIS A 533 8.71 20.08 2.86
CA HIS A 533 9.69 19.02 2.61
C HIS A 533 9.89 18.80 1.10
N GLU A 534 8.82 18.59 0.34
CA GLU A 534 8.92 18.39 -1.11
C GLU A 534 9.45 19.62 -1.86
N LEU A 535 9.12 20.84 -1.39
CA LEU A 535 9.66 22.08 -1.95
C LEU A 535 11.13 22.32 -1.58
N ALA A 536 11.65 21.72 -0.50
CA ALA A 536 13.08 21.64 -0.25
C ALA A 536 13.77 20.70 -1.26
N HIS A 537 13.17 19.56 -1.59
CA HIS A 537 13.65 18.67 -2.66
C HIS A 537 13.67 19.35 -4.04
N VAL A 538 12.70 20.22 -4.37
CA VAL A 538 12.71 21.02 -5.61
C VAL A 538 14.00 21.87 -5.71
N ILE A 539 14.50 22.38 -4.60
CA ILE A 539 15.75 23.15 -4.55
C ILE A 539 16.98 22.22 -4.58
N THR A 540 17.08 21.23 -3.69
CA THR A 540 18.29 20.37 -3.58
C THR A 540 18.52 19.54 -4.84
N LEU A 541 17.49 18.92 -5.41
CA LEU A 541 17.60 18.08 -6.60
C LEU A 541 18.03 18.92 -7.82
N GLN A 542 17.43 20.09 -8.04
CA GLN A 542 17.84 20.94 -9.17
C GLN A 542 19.22 21.59 -8.95
N MET A 543 19.56 22.01 -7.73
CA MET A 543 20.85 22.62 -7.38
C MET A 543 22.03 21.64 -7.48
N SER A 544 21.76 20.34 -7.37
CA SER A 544 22.74 19.25 -7.45
C SER A 544 22.64 18.42 -8.73
N ASN A 545 21.91 18.86 -9.76
CA ASN A 545 21.65 18.08 -10.97
C ASN A 545 21.25 16.62 -10.65
N GLN A 546 20.33 16.41 -9.70
CA GLN A 546 19.84 15.09 -9.28
C GLN A 546 20.94 14.12 -8.78
N ARG A 547 22.11 14.63 -8.38
CA ARG A 547 23.27 13.85 -7.91
C ARG A 547 23.54 13.99 -6.41
N VAL A 548 22.68 14.68 -5.65
CA VAL A 548 22.71 14.71 -4.19
C VAL A 548 22.38 13.32 -3.60
N PRO A 549 23.18 12.76 -2.67
CA PRO A 549 22.88 11.48 -2.05
C PRO A 549 21.66 11.59 -1.15
N ARG A 550 20.91 10.48 -1.03
CA ARG A 550 19.62 10.44 -0.34
C ARG A 550 19.71 11.00 1.08
N TRP A 551 20.70 10.58 1.88
CA TRP A 551 20.88 11.11 3.25
C TRP A 551 20.94 12.64 3.32
N LEU A 552 21.58 13.30 2.35
CA LEU A 552 21.76 14.75 2.41
C LEU A 552 20.48 15.49 2.00
N THR A 553 19.76 15.03 0.98
CA THR A 553 18.53 15.71 0.58
C THR A 553 17.40 15.48 1.59
N GLU A 554 17.22 14.25 2.08
CA GLU A 554 16.20 13.93 3.10
C GLU A 554 16.51 14.68 4.41
N GLY A 555 17.79 14.73 4.80
CA GLY A 555 18.26 15.47 5.97
C GLY A 555 18.08 16.98 5.84
N ILE A 556 18.23 17.56 4.64
CA ILE A 556 17.96 18.97 4.37
C ILE A 556 16.47 19.27 4.49
N SER A 557 15.61 18.46 3.89
CA SER A 557 14.16 18.68 3.92
C SER A 557 13.62 18.67 5.36
N VAL A 558 14.00 17.66 6.17
CA VAL A 558 13.63 17.58 7.60
C VAL A 558 14.29 18.67 8.46
N TYR A 559 15.48 19.14 8.09
CA TYR A 559 16.11 20.29 8.76
C TYR A 559 15.40 21.61 8.45
N GLU A 560 14.96 21.82 7.20
CA GLU A 560 14.24 23.03 6.80
C GLU A 560 12.77 23.03 7.27
N GLU A 561 12.12 21.88 7.46
CA GLU A 561 10.85 21.75 8.23
C GLU A 561 10.98 22.46 9.59
N LYS A 562 11.86 21.92 10.46
CA LYS A 562 12.15 22.40 11.82
C LYS A 562 12.60 23.86 11.88
N LYS A 563 13.26 24.35 10.82
CA LYS A 563 13.78 25.73 10.69
C LYS A 563 12.75 26.71 10.15
N ALA A 564 11.69 26.24 9.48
CA ALA A 564 10.55 27.03 9.06
C ALA A 564 9.51 27.17 10.19
N ARG A 565 9.18 26.07 10.86
CA ARG A 565 8.44 26.02 12.13
C ARG A 565 9.02 24.94 13.03
N SER A 566 9.33 25.28 14.27
CA SER A 566 9.75 24.31 15.30
C SER A 566 8.75 23.17 15.46
N GLU A 567 7.48 23.48 15.30
CA GLU A 567 6.29 22.63 15.39
C GLU A 567 6.16 21.59 14.26
N TRP A 568 7.11 21.57 13.32
CA TRP A 568 7.24 20.54 12.28
C TRP A 568 8.44 19.62 12.51
N GLY A 569 9.26 19.85 13.54
CA GLY A 569 10.35 18.95 13.89
C GLY A 569 9.84 17.56 14.27
N ARG A 570 10.35 16.50 13.62
CA ARG A 570 9.93 15.12 13.87
C ARG A 570 10.13 14.71 15.33
N GLU A 571 9.04 14.33 16.00
CA GLU A 571 8.97 13.97 17.43
C GLU A 571 9.69 12.63 17.73
N MET A 572 11.02 12.62 17.65
CA MET A 572 11.85 11.42 17.87
C MET A 572 12.91 11.57 18.96
N ASP A 573 13.14 12.77 19.50
CA ASP A 573 14.16 13.08 20.52
C ASP A 573 14.21 12.06 21.67
N VAL A 574 13.05 11.73 22.26
CA VAL A 574 12.93 10.80 23.39
C VAL A 574 13.26 9.36 22.98
N GLN A 575 12.81 8.94 21.79
CA GLN A 575 13.09 7.61 21.24
C GLN A 575 14.59 7.46 20.93
N PHE A 576 15.17 8.49 20.31
CA PHE A 576 16.58 8.56 19.93
C PHE A 576 17.51 8.61 21.15
N ALA A 577 17.19 9.39 22.17
CA ALA A 577 17.88 9.36 23.47
C ALA A 577 17.84 7.94 24.09
N GLY A 578 16.73 7.22 23.93
CA GLY A 578 16.62 5.82 24.30
C GLY A 578 17.51 4.88 23.47
N MET A 579 17.60 5.07 22.14
CA MET A 579 18.45 4.30 21.23
C MET A 579 19.95 4.53 21.50
N LEU A 580 20.36 5.77 21.79
CA LEU A 580 21.73 6.13 22.18
C LEU A 580 22.20 5.37 23.43
N ASN A 581 21.29 5.12 24.38
CA ASN A 581 21.58 4.32 25.57
C ASN A 581 21.70 2.81 25.31
N ARG A 582 21.20 2.31 24.17
CA ARG A 582 21.28 0.90 23.77
C ARG A 582 22.33 0.64 22.69
N GLY A 583 22.90 1.69 22.10
CA GLY A 583 23.85 1.58 20.98
C GLY A 583 23.18 1.32 19.62
N GLU A 584 21.89 1.66 19.48
CA GLU A 584 21.05 1.32 18.31
C GLU A 584 21.04 2.41 17.23
N THR A 585 21.88 3.45 17.34
CA THR A 585 22.00 4.55 16.38
C THR A 585 22.97 4.25 15.24
N LEU A 586 22.72 4.81 14.05
CA LEU A 586 23.48 4.56 12.83
C LEU A 586 24.88 5.21 12.87
N LYS A 587 25.87 4.67 12.13
CA LYS A 587 27.10 5.40 11.80
C LYS A 587 26.95 6.14 10.47
N LEU A 588 27.73 7.21 10.27
CA LEU A 588 27.53 8.10 9.12
C LEU A 588 27.76 7.42 7.77
N ARG A 589 28.63 6.39 7.72
CA ARG A 589 28.84 5.57 6.51
C ARG A 589 27.65 4.65 6.19
N ASP A 590 26.90 4.21 7.19
CA ASP A 590 25.71 3.35 7.02
C ASP A 590 24.43 4.15 6.71
N LEU A 591 24.45 5.46 6.99
CA LEU A 591 23.27 6.34 6.99
C LEU A 591 22.53 6.38 5.65
N ASN A 592 23.23 6.30 4.51
CA ASN A 592 22.58 6.31 3.20
C ASN A 592 21.87 4.98 2.88
N ALA A 593 22.49 3.84 3.22
CA ALA A 593 21.90 2.52 3.05
C ALA A 593 20.70 2.30 3.99
N ALA A 594 20.69 2.94 5.16
CA ALA A 594 19.59 2.87 6.11
C ALA A 594 18.22 3.36 5.59
N PHE A 595 18.19 4.12 4.48
CA PHE A 595 16.95 4.51 3.78
C PHE A 595 16.35 3.39 2.93
N GLN A 596 17.11 2.35 2.56
CA GLN A 596 16.61 1.18 1.81
C GLN A 596 15.94 0.14 2.74
N ASN A 597 16.05 0.28 4.06
CA ASN A 597 15.56 -0.68 5.04
C ASN A 597 14.38 -0.09 5.85
N PRO A 598 13.14 -0.63 5.70
CA PRO A 598 11.96 -0.12 6.40
C PRO A 598 12.06 -0.08 7.94
N LYS A 599 12.96 -0.85 8.55
CA LYS A 599 13.17 -0.85 10.02
C LYS A 599 14.06 0.30 10.50
N THR A 600 14.83 0.92 9.61
CA THR A 600 15.77 2.00 9.93
C THR A 600 15.44 3.33 9.24
N ILE A 601 14.55 3.34 8.25
CA ILE A 601 14.26 4.53 7.43
C ILE A 601 13.88 5.77 8.26
N SER A 602 13.00 5.66 9.25
CA SER A 602 12.60 6.79 10.13
C SER A 602 13.77 7.32 10.96
N LEU A 603 14.64 6.43 11.44
CA LEU A 603 15.89 6.78 12.14
C LEU A 603 16.89 7.46 11.18
N ALA A 604 16.94 7.02 9.93
CA ALA A 604 17.79 7.61 8.91
C ALA A 604 17.37 9.06 8.58
N TYR A 605 16.07 9.33 8.36
CA TYR A 605 15.53 10.69 8.20
C TYR A 605 15.94 11.61 9.36
N TYR A 606 15.68 11.19 10.60
CA TYR A 606 15.93 12.01 11.77
C TYR A 606 17.43 12.23 12.01
N GLN A 607 18.25 11.17 11.95
CA GLN A 607 19.69 11.29 12.16
C GLN A 607 20.39 12.06 11.03
N ALA A 608 19.86 12.01 9.80
CA ALA A 608 20.33 12.84 8.69
C ALA A 608 20.06 14.33 8.91
N SER A 609 18.89 14.69 9.46
CA SER A 609 18.59 16.10 9.79
C SER A 609 19.52 16.65 10.89
N LEU A 610 19.90 15.81 11.87
CA LEU A 610 20.89 16.15 12.89
C LEU A 610 22.31 16.29 12.30
N LEU A 611 22.66 15.48 11.30
CA LEU A 611 23.94 15.62 10.58
C LEU A 611 23.96 16.91 9.75
N VAL A 612 22.85 17.28 9.12
CA VAL A 612 22.68 18.56 8.43
C VAL A 612 22.76 19.73 9.42
N GLU A 613 22.13 19.66 10.59
CA GLU A 613 22.27 20.66 11.66
C GLU A 613 23.74 20.80 12.10
N HIS A 614 24.47 19.68 12.24
CA HIS A 614 25.91 19.70 12.51
C HIS A 614 26.74 20.36 11.40
N ILE A 615 26.51 20.00 10.13
CA ILE A 615 27.25 20.57 8.98
C ILE A 615 26.96 22.07 8.84
N VAL A 616 25.71 22.52 9.02
CA VAL A 616 25.37 23.95 8.98
C VAL A 616 25.96 24.68 10.19
N SER A 617 26.01 24.06 11.37
CA SER A 617 26.65 24.65 12.56
C SER A 617 28.18 24.79 12.41
N ALA A 618 28.84 23.83 11.75
CA ALA A 618 30.30 23.83 11.58
C ALA A 618 30.79 24.64 10.37
N TYR A 619 30.04 24.66 9.26
CA TYR A 619 30.47 25.23 7.97
C TYR A 619 29.54 26.32 7.41
N GLY A 620 28.42 26.60 8.08
CA GLY A 620 27.40 27.57 7.68
C GLY A 620 26.54 27.15 6.48
N ASP A 621 25.45 27.89 6.22
CA ASP A 621 24.66 27.74 4.99
C ASP A 621 25.57 27.88 3.74
N ALA A 622 26.63 28.69 3.81
CA ALA A 622 27.65 28.81 2.75
C ALA A 622 28.42 27.50 2.48
N GLY A 623 28.66 26.66 3.50
CA GLY A 623 29.25 25.33 3.35
C GLY A 623 28.29 24.37 2.64
N MET A 624 27.04 24.31 3.12
CA MET A 624 25.98 23.49 2.54
C MET A 624 25.78 23.78 1.04
N ARG A 625 25.76 25.07 0.67
CA ARG A 625 25.59 25.55 -0.70
C ARG A 625 26.80 25.31 -1.61
N ARG A 626 27.99 25.02 -1.06
CA ARG A 626 29.10 24.45 -1.85
C ARG A 626 28.87 22.96 -2.05
N LEU A 627 28.59 22.22 -0.99
CA LEU A 627 28.42 20.77 -1.02
C LEU A 627 27.38 20.32 -2.07
N LEU A 628 26.19 20.95 -2.10
CA LEU A 628 25.16 20.66 -3.11
C LEU A 628 25.62 20.91 -4.56
N ARG A 629 26.32 22.04 -4.81
CA ARG A 629 26.87 22.37 -6.15
C ARG A 629 28.08 21.50 -6.52
N THR A 630 28.73 20.87 -5.55
CA THR A 630 29.80 19.89 -5.77
C THR A 630 29.23 18.54 -6.18
N TYR A 631 28.14 18.06 -5.56
CA TYR A 631 27.44 16.87 -6.04
C TYR A 631 26.94 17.00 -7.48
N GLY A 632 26.50 18.20 -7.88
CA GLY A 632 26.14 18.51 -9.27
C GLY A 632 27.25 18.38 -10.33
N GLN A 633 28.45 17.96 -9.93
CA GLN A 633 29.59 17.64 -10.81
C GLN A 633 29.78 16.13 -11.03
N GLY A 634 28.94 15.27 -10.45
CA GLY A 634 29.00 13.82 -10.64
C GLY A 634 30.13 13.12 -9.87
N ILE A 635 30.47 13.60 -8.67
CA ILE A 635 31.50 13.00 -7.80
C ILE A 635 30.91 12.43 -6.50
N ASP A 636 31.58 11.44 -5.93
CA ASP A 636 31.11 10.67 -4.76
C ASP A 636 31.06 11.48 -3.45
N THR A 637 30.51 10.87 -2.39
CA THR A 637 30.30 11.50 -1.08
C THR A 637 31.59 12.00 -0.41
N ASP A 638 32.62 11.16 -0.33
CA ASP A 638 33.86 11.56 0.35
C ASP A 638 34.67 12.56 -0.51
N ALA A 639 34.66 12.42 -1.84
CA ALA A 639 35.22 13.41 -2.76
C ALA A 639 34.48 14.77 -2.66
N ALA A 640 33.14 14.77 -2.59
CA ALA A 640 32.33 15.98 -2.49
C ALA A 640 32.53 16.70 -1.15
N LEU A 641 32.54 15.96 -0.03
CA LEU A 641 32.88 16.48 1.29
C LEU A 641 34.31 17.06 1.30
N LYS A 642 35.27 16.38 0.65
CA LYS A 642 36.65 16.85 0.60
C LYS A 642 36.81 18.13 -0.21
N ALA A 643 36.14 18.25 -1.35
CA ALA A 643 36.19 19.43 -2.21
C ALA A 643 35.41 20.63 -1.65
N ALA A 644 34.24 20.42 -1.04
CA ALA A 644 33.38 21.51 -0.57
C ALA A 644 33.71 22.01 0.86
N LEU A 645 34.11 21.09 1.75
CA LEU A 645 34.25 21.31 3.20
C LEU A 645 35.63 20.95 3.75
N ASN A 646 36.52 20.33 2.96
CA ASN A 646 37.84 19.82 3.37
C ASN A 646 37.80 18.68 4.42
N THR A 647 36.68 17.96 4.53
CA THR A 647 36.45 16.86 5.48
C THR A 647 36.12 15.54 4.77
N ASP A 648 35.93 14.46 5.50
CA ASP A 648 35.34 13.19 5.07
C ASP A 648 34.31 12.69 6.11
N LEU A 649 33.64 11.57 5.85
CA LEU A 649 32.62 11.01 6.76
C LEU A 649 33.18 10.59 8.14
N ASP A 650 34.43 10.13 8.23
CA ASP A 650 35.02 9.66 9.50
C ASP A 650 35.43 10.85 10.38
N GLN A 651 35.94 11.93 9.79
CA GLN A 651 36.19 13.21 10.45
C GLN A 651 34.88 13.84 10.96
N LEU A 652 33.80 13.78 10.15
CA LEU A 652 32.48 14.26 10.56
C LEU A 652 31.88 13.43 11.71
N GLN A 653 32.07 12.12 11.74
CA GLN A 653 31.55 11.26 12.82
C GLN A 653 32.00 11.73 14.20
N VAL A 654 33.25 12.20 14.36
CA VAL A 654 33.78 12.67 15.65
C VAL A 654 33.11 13.98 16.10
N GLY A 655 32.90 14.94 15.19
CA GLY A 655 32.18 16.18 15.50
C GLY A 655 30.68 15.97 15.70
N PHE A 656 30.11 15.00 14.99
CA PHE A 656 28.72 14.57 15.12
C PHE A 656 28.47 13.92 16.48
N ASP A 657 29.27 12.93 16.90
CA ASP A 657 29.12 12.25 18.19
C ASP A 657 29.19 13.26 19.38
N GLN A 658 30.05 14.28 19.28
CA GLN A 658 30.10 15.40 20.25
C GLN A 658 28.84 16.29 20.21
N THR A 659 28.27 16.52 19.02
CA THR A 659 27.03 17.28 18.83
C THR A 659 25.83 16.53 19.41
N ILE A 660 25.79 15.20 19.25
CA ILE A 660 24.76 14.34 19.81
C ILE A 660 24.82 14.32 21.35
N GLU A 661 25.99 14.20 21.97
CA GLU A 661 26.09 14.28 23.44
C GLU A 661 25.73 15.68 23.97
N ARG A 662 26.04 16.76 23.22
CA ARG A 662 25.61 18.14 23.56
C ARG A 662 24.08 18.32 23.51
N LEU A 663 23.41 17.70 22.54
CA LEU A 663 21.95 17.84 22.35
C LEU A 663 21.15 16.90 23.28
N PHE A 664 21.55 15.63 23.35
CA PHE A 664 20.76 14.58 24.01
C PHE A 664 21.32 14.14 25.35
N GLY A 665 22.51 14.59 25.77
CA GLY A 665 23.22 14.12 26.96
C GLY A 665 22.38 14.10 28.24
N ASP A 666 21.69 15.20 28.57
CA ASP A 666 20.86 15.24 29.79
C ASP A 666 19.56 14.46 29.64
N MET A 667 18.96 14.44 28.45
CA MET A 667 17.77 13.63 28.16
C MET A 667 18.08 12.13 28.25
N ARG A 668 19.18 11.66 27.67
CA ARG A 668 19.59 10.25 27.76
C ARG A 668 19.97 9.86 29.20
N ARG A 669 20.52 10.80 30.00
CA ARG A 669 20.73 10.60 31.44
C ARG A 669 19.39 10.43 32.17
N ALA A 670 18.39 11.26 31.88
CA ALA A 670 17.05 11.14 32.45
C ALA A 670 16.28 9.89 32.00
N MET A 671 16.48 9.45 30.75
CA MET A 671 15.88 8.24 30.17
C MET A 671 16.55 6.93 30.63
N THR A 672 17.58 6.98 31.48
CA THR A 672 18.19 5.79 32.07
C THR A 672 17.30 5.24 33.19
N ALA A 673 16.91 3.97 33.08
CA ALA A 673 16.20 3.23 34.13
C ALA A 673 17.19 2.40 34.98
N PRO A 674 16.95 2.25 36.30
CA PRO A 674 17.75 1.39 37.17
C PRO A 674 17.41 -0.10 36.98
N GLY A 675 18.41 -0.92 36.68
CA GLY A 675 18.28 -2.38 36.69
C GLY A 675 17.40 -2.95 35.58
N ASP A 676 16.57 -3.93 35.94
CA ASP A 676 15.68 -4.65 35.01
C ASP A 676 14.44 -3.81 34.64
N ARG A 677 13.98 -3.93 33.38
CA ARG A 677 12.70 -3.37 32.92
C ARG A 677 11.50 -3.94 33.68
N GLU A 678 11.59 -5.15 34.24
CA GLU A 678 10.58 -5.72 35.13
C GLU A 678 10.33 -4.84 36.38
N ALA A 679 11.36 -4.14 36.89
CA ALA A 679 11.22 -3.26 38.05
C ALA A 679 10.28 -2.06 37.80
N LEU A 680 10.13 -1.63 36.53
CA LEU A 680 9.17 -0.60 36.13
C LEU A 680 7.71 -1.10 36.10
N ARG A 681 7.48 -2.40 36.31
CA ARG A 681 6.15 -3.03 36.44
C ARG A 681 5.85 -3.51 37.87
N ALA A 682 6.74 -3.23 38.82
CA ALA A 682 6.57 -3.64 40.21
C ALA A 682 5.38 -2.94 40.89
N PRO A 683 4.82 -3.49 41.99
CA PRO A 683 3.76 -2.85 42.74
C PRO A 683 4.15 -1.44 43.24
N THR A 684 3.17 -0.56 43.41
CA THR A 684 3.38 0.87 43.69
C THR A 684 4.20 1.15 44.95
N ALA A 685 4.19 0.25 45.94
CA ALA A 685 5.08 0.33 47.10
C ALA A 685 6.58 0.24 46.74
N VAL A 686 6.93 -0.62 45.77
CA VAL A 686 8.29 -0.76 45.23
C VAL A 686 8.63 0.44 44.34
N LEU A 687 7.70 0.88 43.49
CA LEU A 687 7.90 2.06 42.63
C LEU A 687 8.12 3.35 43.43
N ARG A 688 7.46 3.53 44.59
CA ARG A 688 7.72 4.66 45.50
C ARG A 688 9.17 4.66 46.03
N ALA A 689 9.71 3.49 46.39
CA ALA A 689 11.11 3.36 46.80
C ALA A 689 12.06 3.63 45.63
N LEU A 690 11.83 2.98 44.48
CA LEU A 690 12.65 3.10 43.27
C LEU A 690 12.72 4.56 42.78
N ALA A 691 11.60 5.30 42.83
CA ALA A 691 11.52 6.72 42.48
C ALA A 691 12.19 7.66 43.48
N SER A 692 12.34 7.23 44.74
CA SER A 692 13.05 7.96 45.79
C SER A 692 14.57 7.77 45.68
N GLU A 693 15.01 6.57 45.30
CA GLU A 693 16.40 6.25 44.99
C GLU A 693 16.86 6.84 43.64
N ASN A 694 15.95 6.91 42.66
CA ASN A 694 16.22 7.34 41.28
C ASN A 694 15.37 8.56 40.88
N PRO A 695 15.44 9.71 41.60
CA PRO A 695 14.57 10.86 41.40
C PRO A 695 14.79 11.58 40.07
N ARG A 696 15.85 11.22 39.31
CA ARG A 696 16.15 11.74 37.97
C ARG A 696 15.80 10.78 36.83
N SER A 697 15.21 9.61 37.12
CA SER A 697 14.83 8.64 36.08
C SER A 697 13.39 8.88 35.61
N PHE A 698 13.23 9.41 34.40
CA PHE A 698 11.93 9.65 33.77
C PHE A 698 11.08 8.37 33.68
N PRO A 699 11.60 7.20 33.21
CA PRO A 699 10.83 5.96 33.18
C PRO A 699 10.28 5.53 34.55
N VAL A 700 11.02 5.77 35.64
CA VAL A 700 10.59 5.43 37.00
C VAL A 700 9.49 6.39 37.48
N GLN A 701 9.60 7.69 37.20
CA GLN A 701 8.54 8.65 37.56
C GLN A 701 7.24 8.39 36.76
N MET A 702 7.34 8.08 35.47
CA MET A 702 6.19 7.71 34.63
C MET A 702 5.54 6.39 35.09
N ALA A 703 6.33 5.36 35.42
CA ALA A 703 5.83 4.10 35.95
C ALA A 703 5.09 4.31 37.28
N LEU A 704 5.69 5.07 38.22
CA LEU A 704 5.07 5.40 39.50
C LEU A 704 3.76 6.20 39.32
N GLY A 705 3.76 7.25 38.49
CA GLY A 705 2.55 8.04 38.23
C GLY A 705 1.43 7.21 37.62
N THR A 706 1.76 6.32 36.68
CA THR A 706 0.80 5.42 36.03
C THR A 706 0.22 4.40 37.01
N ALA A 707 1.03 3.85 37.92
CA ALA A 707 0.58 2.93 38.95
C ALA A 707 -0.32 3.62 39.98
N LEU A 708 0.08 4.80 40.46
CA LEU A 708 -0.72 5.62 41.37
C LEU A 708 -2.06 6.05 40.76
N ARG A 709 -2.09 6.41 39.46
CA ARG A 709 -3.34 6.72 38.76
C ARG A 709 -4.30 5.53 38.73
N LYS A 710 -3.78 4.31 38.52
CA LYS A 710 -4.58 3.07 38.59
C LYS A 710 -5.07 2.72 39.99
N GLU A 711 -4.33 3.12 41.03
CA GLU A 711 -4.76 3.05 42.44
C GLU A 711 -5.69 4.21 42.87
N ASN A 712 -6.08 5.10 41.96
CA ASN A 712 -6.83 6.34 42.23
C ASN A 712 -6.13 7.30 43.23
N ALA A 713 -4.81 7.19 43.37
CA ALA A 713 -3.98 8.06 44.20
C ALA A 713 -3.59 9.35 43.44
N LEU A 714 -4.60 10.08 42.95
CA LEU A 714 -4.46 11.14 41.93
C LEU A 714 -3.47 12.26 42.30
N ASP A 715 -3.38 12.64 43.58
CA ASP A 715 -2.46 13.70 44.03
C ASP A 715 -0.99 13.27 44.14
N GLU A 716 -0.72 11.99 44.41
CA GLU A 716 0.63 11.45 44.29
C GLU A 716 0.99 11.21 42.82
N ALA A 717 0.03 10.77 42.01
CA ALA A 717 0.21 10.57 40.57
C ALA A 717 0.58 11.88 39.87
N MET A 718 -0.14 12.96 40.15
CA MET A 718 0.16 14.32 39.66
C MET A 718 1.62 14.69 39.96
N GLN A 719 2.09 14.54 41.20
CA GLN A 719 3.47 14.87 41.57
C GLN A 719 4.53 14.00 40.85
N ALA A 720 4.21 12.74 40.54
CA ALA A 720 5.10 11.88 39.77
C ALA A 720 5.18 12.32 38.30
N PHE A 721 4.05 12.67 37.68
CA PHE A 721 4.02 13.23 36.32
C PHE A 721 4.66 14.62 36.23
N GLU A 722 4.52 15.47 37.26
CA GLU A 722 5.24 16.76 37.34
C GLU A 722 6.76 16.56 37.34
N ARG A 723 7.26 15.56 38.09
CA ARG A 723 8.69 15.21 38.08
C ARG A 723 9.13 14.62 36.74
N ALA A 724 8.28 13.84 36.07
CA ALA A 724 8.56 13.35 34.72
C ALA A 724 8.65 14.49 33.69
N ALA A 725 7.66 15.39 33.66
CA ALA A 725 7.66 16.58 32.79
C ALA A 725 8.88 17.49 33.02
N ALA A 726 9.33 17.64 34.27
CA ALA A 726 10.53 18.41 34.59
C ALA A 726 11.85 17.74 34.15
N LEU A 727 11.84 16.42 33.88
CA LEU A 727 13.01 15.66 33.43
C LEU A 727 13.09 15.52 31.90
N VAL A 728 11.95 15.36 31.23
CA VAL A 728 11.84 15.31 29.77
C VAL A 728 10.63 16.15 29.32
N PRO A 729 10.81 17.49 29.16
CA PRO A 729 9.71 18.39 28.82
C PRO A 729 9.09 18.12 27.43
N VAL A 730 9.87 17.55 26.50
CA VAL A 730 9.46 17.24 25.11
C VAL A 730 8.76 15.88 24.96
N ALA A 731 8.22 15.32 26.05
CA ALA A 731 7.48 14.06 26.01
C ALA A 731 6.03 14.30 25.52
N GLY A 732 5.82 14.13 24.20
CA GLY A 732 4.51 14.10 23.55
C GLY A 732 3.90 12.69 23.45
N GLY A 733 2.72 12.58 22.82
CA GLY A 733 2.03 11.32 22.55
C GLY A 733 1.58 10.55 23.81
N LYS A 734 1.37 9.24 23.65
CA LYS A 734 0.77 8.34 24.67
C LYS A 734 1.57 8.19 25.98
N ASP A 735 2.86 8.55 25.96
CA ASP A 735 3.74 8.59 27.14
C ASP A 735 3.89 10.03 27.70
N SER A 736 3.05 10.99 27.26
CA SER A 736 3.15 12.38 27.70
C SER A 736 2.69 12.56 29.16
N PRO A 737 3.53 13.12 30.05
CA PRO A 737 3.10 13.47 31.40
C PRO A 737 2.04 14.59 31.39
N HIS A 738 2.02 15.46 30.37
CA HIS A 738 1.05 16.54 30.27
C HIS A 738 -0.36 16.02 29.92
N GLU A 739 -0.48 15.01 29.06
CA GLU A 739 -1.76 14.31 28.82
C GLU A 739 -2.29 13.66 30.12
N GLN A 740 -1.43 12.95 30.85
CA GLN A 740 -1.79 12.31 32.11
C GLN A 740 -2.25 13.33 33.17
N MET A 741 -1.54 14.46 33.31
CA MET A 741 -1.92 15.53 34.25
C MET A 741 -3.19 16.28 33.81
N ALA A 742 -3.39 16.53 32.51
CA ALA A 742 -4.61 17.13 31.99
C ALA A 742 -5.85 16.26 32.28
N ALA A 743 -5.73 14.95 32.05
CA ALA A 743 -6.81 14.00 32.34
C ALA A 743 -7.16 13.93 33.84
N ILE A 744 -6.15 13.90 34.73
CA ILE A 744 -6.37 13.96 36.18
C ILE A 744 -7.01 15.31 36.60
N ALA A 745 -6.59 16.42 36.01
CA ALA A 745 -7.18 17.73 36.29
C ALA A 745 -8.66 17.79 35.87
N LEU A 746 -9.02 17.21 34.72
CA LEU A 746 -10.40 17.08 34.26
C LEU A 746 -11.25 16.21 35.17
N GLU A 747 -10.75 15.06 35.59
CA GLU A 747 -11.40 14.15 36.55
C GLU A 747 -11.69 14.85 37.88
N LYS A 748 -10.70 15.59 38.40
CA LYS A 748 -10.83 16.45 39.59
C LYS A 748 -11.63 17.74 39.37
N LYS A 749 -12.03 18.04 38.13
CA LYS A 749 -12.73 19.27 37.70
C LYS A 749 -11.94 20.58 37.95
N ASP A 750 -10.62 20.46 38.06
CA ASP A 750 -9.67 21.59 38.18
C ASP A 750 -9.42 22.19 36.80
N ARG A 751 -10.34 23.06 36.35
CA ARG A 751 -10.27 23.74 35.05
C ARG A 751 -8.99 24.56 34.86
N PRO A 752 -8.51 25.39 35.82
CA PRO A 752 -7.26 26.11 35.66
C PRO A 752 -6.06 25.18 35.43
N ARG A 753 -5.99 24.04 36.13
CA ARG A 753 -4.94 23.05 35.88
C ARG A 753 -5.12 22.35 34.54
N ALA A 754 -6.33 21.94 34.16
CA ALA A 754 -6.61 21.30 32.87
C ALA A 754 -6.19 22.19 31.69
N ILE A 755 -6.53 23.49 31.72
CA ILE A 755 -6.11 24.47 30.71
C ILE A 755 -4.58 24.60 30.67
N LYS A 756 -3.91 24.67 31.83
CA LYS A 756 -2.43 24.72 31.90
C LYS A 756 -1.78 23.50 31.23
N GLU A 757 -2.24 22.30 31.56
CA GLU A 757 -1.60 21.07 31.06
C GLU A 757 -1.96 20.78 29.60
N LEU A 758 -3.17 21.11 29.14
CA LEU A 758 -3.50 21.07 27.71
C LEU A 758 -2.69 22.10 26.90
N THR A 759 -2.45 23.29 27.45
CA THR A 759 -1.57 24.29 26.81
C THR A 759 -0.13 23.77 26.69
N ALA A 760 0.36 23.02 27.69
CA ALA A 760 1.67 22.39 27.62
C ALA A 760 1.71 21.22 26.64
N LEU A 761 0.68 20.36 26.61
CA LEU A 761 0.57 19.23 25.67
C LEU A 761 0.55 19.71 24.21
N VAL A 762 -0.31 20.67 23.87
CA VAL A 762 -0.42 21.24 22.50
C VAL A 762 0.85 21.99 22.05
N ALA A 763 1.76 22.29 22.98
CA ALA A 763 3.07 22.91 22.72
C ALA A 763 4.23 21.90 22.60
N VAL A 764 3.98 20.59 22.71
CA VAL A 764 5.01 19.52 22.57
C VAL A 764 4.55 18.31 21.75
N ASP A 765 3.26 18.01 21.73
CA ASP A 765 2.59 17.08 20.81
C ASP A 765 1.80 17.94 19.82
N PHE A 766 2.42 18.24 18.70
CA PHE A 766 1.88 19.22 17.75
C PHE A 766 0.77 18.62 16.89
N ASN A 767 0.71 17.29 16.80
CA ASN A 767 -0.23 16.56 15.95
C ASN A 767 -1.62 16.38 16.60
N ASN A 768 -1.69 16.51 17.92
CA ASN A 768 -2.90 16.29 18.73
C ASN A 768 -3.96 17.40 18.57
N VAL A 769 -4.65 17.38 17.43
CA VAL A 769 -5.78 18.28 17.12
C VAL A 769 -6.91 18.20 18.14
N GLU A 770 -7.10 17.05 18.78
CA GLU A 770 -8.14 16.85 19.80
C GLU A 770 -7.80 17.57 21.10
N ALA A 771 -6.54 17.52 21.57
CA ALA A 771 -6.08 18.34 22.68
C ALA A 771 -6.22 19.85 22.37
N ALA A 772 -5.97 20.27 21.13
CA ALA A 772 -6.18 21.65 20.69
C ALA A 772 -7.67 22.05 20.70
N ARG A 773 -8.58 21.18 20.21
CA ARG A 773 -10.04 21.37 20.26
C ARG A 773 -10.55 21.46 21.71
N GLN A 774 -10.08 20.59 22.60
CA GLN A 774 -10.43 20.60 24.02
C GLN A 774 -9.94 21.88 24.73
N LEU A 775 -8.70 22.31 24.45
CA LEU A 775 -8.15 23.56 24.97
C LEU A 775 -8.98 24.78 24.51
N ALA A 776 -9.30 24.84 23.22
CA ALA A 776 -10.11 25.91 22.64
C ALA A 776 -11.52 25.96 23.24
N ALA A 777 -12.14 24.80 23.47
CA ALA A 777 -13.45 24.69 24.12
C ALA A 777 -13.42 25.16 25.58
N MET A 778 -12.39 24.79 26.36
CA MET A 778 -12.26 25.21 27.76
C MET A 778 -12.01 26.71 27.91
N LEU A 779 -11.12 27.28 27.08
CA LEU A 779 -10.86 28.72 27.08
C LEU A 779 -12.16 29.52 26.79
N ARG A 780 -12.98 29.07 25.83
CA ARG A 780 -14.29 29.69 25.56
C ARG A 780 -15.29 29.50 26.71
N GLN A 781 -15.30 28.37 27.41
CA GLN A 781 -16.17 28.15 28.58
C GLN A 781 -15.80 29.04 29.79
N ASP A 782 -14.55 29.49 29.89
CA ASP A 782 -14.08 30.41 30.93
C ASP A 782 -14.24 31.90 30.53
N ASN A 783 -14.98 32.18 29.44
CA ASN A 783 -15.16 33.49 28.82
C ASN A 783 -13.84 34.19 28.44
N VAL A 784 -12.82 33.42 28.06
CA VAL A 784 -11.57 33.98 27.50
C VAL A 784 -11.84 34.42 26.06
N GLU A 785 -12.29 35.66 25.88
CA GLU A 785 -12.46 36.29 24.55
C GLU A 785 -11.14 36.82 23.97
N ASP A 786 -10.04 36.78 24.74
CA ASP A 786 -8.71 37.28 24.40
C ASP A 786 -8.15 36.62 23.11
N PRO A 787 -8.05 37.36 21.98
CA PRO A 787 -7.58 36.80 20.73
C PRO A 787 -6.14 36.33 20.79
N ALA A 788 -5.31 36.87 21.69
CA ALA A 788 -3.91 36.46 21.84
C ALA A 788 -3.76 35.03 22.39
N LYS A 789 -4.81 34.49 23.03
CA LYS A 789 -4.86 33.12 23.55
C LYS A 789 -5.59 32.17 22.62
N LEU A 790 -6.68 32.61 21.98
CA LEU A 790 -7.51 31.75 21.13
C LEU A 790 -6.98 31.62 19.69
N VAL A 791 -6.46 32.68 19.08
CA VAL A 791 -6.03 32.64 17.67
C VAL A 791 -4.93 31.60 17.41
N PRO A 792 -3.88 31.44 18.24
CA PRO A 792 -2.87 30.40 18.02
C PRO A 792 -3.44 28.98 18.06
N VAL A 793 -4.42 28.71 18.93
CA VAL A 793 -5.04 27.38 19.06
C VAL A 793 -5.92 27.07 17.84
N TYR A 794 -6.73 28.03 17.36
CA TYR A 794 -7.50 27.83 16.14
C TYR A 794 -6.63 27.79 14.87
N GLN A 795 -5.51 28.51 14.84
CA GLN A 795 -4.50 28.37 13.77
C GLN A 795 -3.87 26.98 13.80
N ARG A 796 -3.57 26.40 14.98
CA ARG A 796 -3.10 25.02 15.12
C ARG A 796 -4.15 24.02 14.61
N ILE A 797 -5.43 24.21 14.94
CA ILE A 797 -6.52 23.36 14.44
C ILE A 797 -6.58 23.42 12.91
N VAL A 798 -6.63 24.60 12.29
CA VAL A 798 -6.68 24.74 10.81
C VAL A 798 -5.40 24.23 10.11
N ALA A 799 -4.24 24.30 10.76
CA ALA A 799 -3.00 23.74 10.22
C ALA A 799 -3.03 22.20 10.13
N ILE A 800 -3.71 21.53 11.06
CA ILE A 800 -3.86 20.06 11.08
C ILE A 800 -5.09 19.62 10.26
N ASP A 801 -6.20 20.33 10.45
CA ASP A 801 -7.51 20.07 9.86
C ASP A 801 -8.09 21.36 9.24
N PRO A 802 -7.70 21.68 7.99
CA PRO A 802 -8.25 22.83 7.26
C PRO A 802 -9.72 22.64 6.82
N PHE A 803 -10.41 21.60 7.32
CA PHE A 803 -11.84 21.39 7.08
C PHE A 803 -12.68 21.65 8.35
N ASP A 804 -12.07 22.12 9.45
CA ASP A 804 -12.75 22.56 10.68
C ASP A 804 -13.45 23.93 10.49
N ALA A 805 -14.73 23.88 10.14
CA ALA A 805 -15.53 25.07 9.86
C ALA A 805 -15.73 26.01 11.07
N ASP A 806 -15.67 25.49 12.30
CA ASP A 806 -15.80 26.29 13.53
C ASP A 806 -14.51 27.07 13.80
N ALA A 807 -13.34 26.44 13.59
CA ALA A 807 -12.05 27.10 13.67
C ALA A 807 -11.93 28.25 12.66
N HIS A 808 -12.28 28.02 11.39
CA HIS A 808 -12.32 29.08 10.37
C HIS A 808 -13.32 30.20 10.73
N THR A 809 -14.53 29.86 11.22
CA THR A 809 -15.53 30.85 11.64
C THR A 809 -14.99 31.78 12.73
N LEU A 810 -14.23 31.24 13.69
CA LEU A 810 -13.66 32.02 14.79
C LEU A 810 -12.44 32.83 14.36
N LEU A 811 -11.53 32.26 13.54
CA LEU A 811 -10.42 33.01 12.94
C LEU A 811 -10.91 34.21 12.12
N GLY A 812 -11.97 34.02 11.31
CA GLY A 812 -12.58 35.11 10.55
C GLY A 812 -13.13 36.23 11.44
N ARG A 813 -13.75 35.89 12.57
CA ARG A 813 -14.27 36.86 13.54
C ARG A 813 -13.16 37.60 14.29
N PHE A 814 -12.08 36.92 14.67
CA PHE A 814 -10.91 37.58 15.24
C PHE A 814 -10.20 38.51 14.24
N ALA A 815 -10.13 38.12 12.95
CA ALA A 815 -9.65 38.99 11.89
C ALA A 815 -10.54 40.23 11.70
N LEU A 816 -11.89 40.08 11.75
CA LEU A 816 -12.83 41.21 11.72
C LEU A 816 -12.68 42.19 12.90
N GLN A 817 -12.30 41.70 14.09
CA GLN A 817 -11.98 42.53 15.26
C GLN A 817 -10.64 43.27 15.09
N ARG A 818 -9.66 42.61 14.47
CA ARG A 818 -8.32 43.15 14.15
C ARG A 818 -8.31 44.10 12.93
N ASN A 819 -9.45 44.27 12.24
CA ASN A 819 -9.60 44.96 10.95
C ASN A 819 -8.82 44.31 9.77
N GLU A 820 -8.48 43.03 9.87
CA GLU A 820 -7.79 42.25 8.84
C GLU A 820 -8.79 41.71 7.82
N ALA A 821 -9.44 42.63 7.10
CA ALA A 821 -10.57 42.36 6.23
C ALA A 821 -10.33 41.27 5.16
N ASP A 822 -9.13 41.19 4.61
CA ASP A 822 -8.77 40.17 3.60
C ASP A 822 -8.52 38.78 4.21
N VAL A 823 -8.01 38.71 5.44
CA VAL A 823 -7.89 37.44 6.19
C VAL A 823 -9.30 36.94 6.52
N ALA A 824 -10.15 37.81 7.07
CA ALA A 824 -11.55 37.48 7.33
C ALA A 824 -12.28 36.99 6.06
N ALA A 825 -12.08 37.68 4.93
CA ALA A 825 -12.65 37.29 3.65
C ALA A 825 -12.05 36.01 3.03
N ARG A 826 -10.91 35.51 3.52
CA ARG A 826 -10.46 34.13 3.26
C ARG A 826 -11.24 33.16 4.15
N GLU A 827 -11.16 33.32 5.46
CA GLU A 827 -11.77 32.37 6.40
C GLU A 827 -13.26 32.14 6.11
N PHE A 828 -14.06 33.19 5.90
CA PHE A 828 -15.49 33.02 5.61
C PHE A 828 -15.80 32.48 4.20
N ARG A 829 -14.87 32.58 3.22
CA ARG A 829 -15.01 31.82 1.95
C ARG A 829 -14.84 30.33 2.23
N THR A 830 -13.85 29.94 3.03
CA THR A 830 -13.63 28.57 3.46
C THR A 830 -14.85 28.03 4.22
N VAL A 831 -15.37 28.77 5.21
CA VAL A 831 -16.60 28.39 5.95
C VAL A 831 -17.77 28.14 5.00
N ILE A 832 -18.02 29.02 4.02
CA ILE A 832 -19.12 28.85 3.04
C ILE A 832 -18.92 27.60 2.15
N ALA A 833 -17.68 27.30 1.77
CA ALA A 833 -17.33 26.11 0.98
C ALA A 833 -17.51 24.80 1.77
N LEU A 834 -17.21 24.81 3.06
CA LEU A 834 -17.41 23.67 3.98
C LEU A 834 -18.89 23.35 4.24
N GLY A 835 -19.83 24.23 3.85
CA GLY A 835 -21.27 23.99 3.98
C GLY A 835 -21.79 24.17 5.41
N PRO A 836 -21.75 25.40 5.96
CA PRO A 836 -22.03 25.66 7.36
C PRO A 836 -23.53 25.56 7.65
N VAL A 837 -23.89 25.19 8.88
CA VAL A 837 -25.30 25.04 9.28
C VAL A 837 -26.07 26.35 9.10
N ASP A 838 -25.53 27.47 9.60
CA ASP A 838 -26.04 28.80 9.30
C ASP A 838 -25.28 29.44 8.12
N ARG A 839 -25.77 29.16 6.91
CA ARG A 839 -25.26 29.78 5.68
C ARG A 839 -25.54 31.29 5.65
N ALA A 840 -26.65 31.76 6.23
CA ALA A 840 -27.01 33.18 6.18
C ALA A 840 -26.05 34.03 7.03
N ALA A 841 -25.66 33.55 8.21
CA ALA A 841 -24.59 34.15 9.01
C ALA A 841 -23.25 34.15 8.26
N ALA A 842 -22.82 33.01 7.68
CA ALA A 842 -21.55 32.93 6.96
C ALA A 842 -21.46 33.90 5.75
N TYR A 843 -22.54 34.03 4.97
CA TYR A 843 -22.61 35.05 3.90
C TYR A 843 -22.67 36.49 4.43
N THR A 844 -23.18 36.71 5.65
CA THR A 844 -23.20 38.03 6.31
C THR A 844 -21.81 38.42 6.82
N ASP A 845 -21.11 37.51 7.50
CA ASP A 845 -19.75 37.72 8.00
C ASP A 845 -18.77 37.97 6.83
N LEU A 846 -18.93 37.26 5.70
CA LEU A 846 -18.18 37.54 4.48
C LEU A 846 -18.55 38.89 3.85
N ALA A 847 -19.82 39.30 3.91
CA ALA A 847 -20.25 40.62 3.41
C ALA A 847 -19.65 41.77 4.23
N GLU A 848 -19.59 41.65 5.56
CA GLU A 848 -18.93 42.63 6.43
C GLU A 848 -17.43 42.68 6.12
N SER A 849 -16.79 41.52 5.95
CA SER A 849 -15.37 41.42 5.59
C SER A 849 -15.04 42.20 4.32
N TYR A 850 -15.82 41.98 3.25
CA TYR A 850 -15.66 42.76 2.02
C TYR A 850 -15.98 44.26 2.20
N PHE A 851 -16.97 44.61 3.03
CA PHE A 851 -17.33 46.01 3.28
C PHE A 851 -16.20 46.78 4.01
N LYS A 852 -15.64 46.19 5.07
CA LYS A 852 -14.46 46.71 5.79
C LYS A 852 -13.24 46.78 4.87
N GLY A 853 -13.04 45.80 3.99
CA GLY A 853 -11.99 45.79 2.97
C GLY A 853 -12.24 46.71 1.76
N GLY A 854 -13.27 47.56 1.79
CA GLY A 854 -13.60 48.50 0.70
C GLY A 854 -14.20 47.87 -0.57
N LYS A 855 -14.31 46.54 -0.62
CA LYS A 855 -14.83 45.71 -1.71
C LYS A 855 -16.38 45.75 -1.74
N ARG A 856 -16.91 46.95 -2.02
CA ARG A 856 -18.35 47.27 -1.89
C ARG A 856 -19.27 46.51 -2.84
N ALA A 857 -18.79 46.10 -4.02
CA ALA A 857 -19.60 45.36 -4.98
C ALA A 857 -19.77 43.90 -4.55
N GLU A 858 -18.67 43.33 -4.05
CA GLU A 858 -18.54 42.00 -3.47
C GLU A 858 -19.37 41.90 -2.19
N ALA A 859 -19.23 42.87 -1.28
CA ALA A 859 -20.07 42.99 -0.08
C ALA A 859 -21.56 42.96 -0.43
N LYS A 860 -22.01 43.84 -1.36
CA LYS A 860 -23.41 43.87 -1.82
C LYS A 860 -23.87 42.53 -2.40
N LYS A 861 -23.03 41.82 -3.15
CA LYS A 861 -23.34 40.49 -3.69
C LYS A 861 -23.58 39.48 -2.56
N GLN A 862 -22.73 39.44 -1.54
CA GLN A 862 -22.88 38.50 -0.42
C GLN A 862 -24.04 38.89 0.52
N THR A 863 -24.29 40.19 0.75
CA THR A 863 -25.48 40.64 1.48
C THR A 863 -26.78 40.18 0.80
N LEU A 864 -26.85 40.24 -0.54
CA LEU A 864 -28.00 39.74 -1.28
C LEU A 864 -28.14 38.22 -1.19
N ALA A 865 -27.03 37.46 -1.18
CA ALA A 865 -27.04 36.02 -0.96
C ALA A 865 -27.54 35.65 0.45
N ALA A 866 -27.06 36.34 1.50
CA ALA A 866 -27.53 36.18 2.88
C ALA A 866 -29.04 36.47 3.01
N ILE A 867 -29.52 37.58 2.42
CA ILE A 867 -30.94 37.95 2.42
C ILE A 867 -31.79 36.90 1.70
N LEU A 868 -31.33 36.36 0.56
CA LEU A 868 -32.04 35.30 -0.17
C LEU A 868 -32.14 34.02 0.67
N LEU A 869 -31.04 33.58 1.30
CA LEU A 869 -31.04 32.39 2.16
C LEU A 869 -31.95 32.57 3.39
N ALA A 870 -31.90 33.72 4.04
CA ALA A 870 -32.79 34.06 5.16
C ALA A 870 -34.27 34.23 4.72
N ALA A 871 -34.53 34.66 3.48
CA ALA A 871 -35.88 34.69 2.93
C ALA A 871 -36.41 33.27 2.67
N PHE A 872 -35.58 32.35 2.19
CA PHE A 872 -35.98 30.95 2.00
C PHE A 872 -36.30 30.22 3.31
N THR A 873 -35.70 30.59 4.45
CA THR A 873 -36.10 30.07 5.77
C THR A 873 -37.34 30.76 6.37
N LEU A 874 -37.76 31.90 5.82
CA LEU A 874 -38.95 32.67 6.25
C LEU A 874 -40.20 32.45 5.37
N VAL A 875 -40.11 31.64 4.30
CA VAL A 875 -41.22 31.37 3.38
C VAL A 875 -41.78 29.95 3.58
N PRO A 876 -42.97 29.79 4.23
CA PRO A 876 -43.60 28.49 4.40
C PRO A 876 -44.31 28.04 3.10
N VAL A 877 -43.56 27.49 2.14
CA VAL A 877 -44.09 26.96 0.88
C VAL A 877 -43.98 25.43 0.80
N LEU A 878 -45.12 24.80 1.07
CA LEU A 878 -45.73 23.72 0.26
C LEU A 878 -44.79 22.85 -0.61
N GLN A 879 -43.89 22.12 0.05
CA GLN A 879 -43.46 20.76 -0.29
C GLN A 879 -44.59 19.72 -0.27
N PRO A 880 -45.02 18.99 -1.33
CA PRO A 880 -45.62 17.66 -1.09
C PRO A 880 -44.56 16.76 -0.44
N GLY A 881 -44.95 16.02 0.61
CA GLY A 881 -44.01 15.25 1.42
C GLY A 881 -43.28 14.17 0.63
N LEU A 882 -41.95 14.24 0.65
CA LEU A 882 -41.10 13.07 0.43
C LEU A 882 -40.75 12.53 1.83
N ASP A 883 -41.28 11.36 2.20
CA ASP A 883 -41.16 10.82 3.57
C ASP A 883 -39.74 10.30 3.89
N ALA A 884 -38.82 11.25 4.05
CA ALA A 884 -37.62 11.06 4.83
C ALA A 884 -37.99 11.05 6.32
N GLN A 885 -38.46 9.89 6.81
CA GLN A 885 -38.68 9.64 8.24
C GLN A 885 -37.35 9.68 9.01
N LEU A 886 -36.91 10.89 9.35
CA LEU A 886 -36.00 11.17 10.44
C LEU A 886 -36.82 11.84 11.55
N PRO A 887 -36.85 11.30 12.78
CA PRO A 887 -37.50 11.96 13.90
C PRO A 887 -36.92 13.37 14.11
N ALA A 888 -37.79 14.38 14.24
CA ALA A 888 -37.39 15.76 14.48
C ALA A 888 -37.05 16.04 15.97
N ALA A 889 -36.45 15.06 16.64
CA ALA A 889 -35.93 15.06 18.00
C ALA A 889 -35.09 13.79 18.22
N PRO A 890 -34.18 13.76 19.20
CA PRO A 890 -33.73 12.50 19.80
C PRO A 890 -34.94 11.71 20.29
N ASP A 891 -35.00 10.43 19.97
CA ASP A 891 -36.10 9.57 20.41
C ASP A 891 -35.79 8.98 21.80
N ASP A 892 -36.13 9.76 22.84
CA ASP A 892 -35.89 9.45 24.25
C ASP A 892 -36.47 8.09 24.71
N ARG A 893 -37.33 7.44 23.90
CA ARG A 893 -37.85 6.08 24.15
C ARG A 893 -36.77 5.02 24.35
N PHE A 894 -35.56 5.26 23.83
CA PHE A 894 -34.42 4.33 23.89
C PHE A 894 -33.27 4.83 24.78
N ALA A 895 -33.47 5.95 25.50
CA ALA A 895 -32.47 6.51 26.40
C ALA A 895 -32.16 5.56 27.56
N GLY A 896 -30.86 5.36 27.83
CA GLY A 896 -30.38 4.46 28.90
C GLY A 896 -30.15 3.01 28.46
N LEU A 897 -30.49 2.64 27.22
CA LEU A 897 -29.97 1.43 26.59
C LEU A 897 -28.50 1.62 26.20
N GLN A 898 -27.70 0.57 26.33
CA GLN A 898 -26.30 0.52 25.90
C GLN A 898 -26.14 -0.53 24.80
N TRP A 899 -25.34 -0.22 23.79
CA TRP A 899 -25.05 -1.15 22.69
C TRP A 899 -23.64 -0.93 22.13
N ARG A 900 -23.07 -2.00 21.58
CA ARG A 900 -21.76 -2.03 20.95
C ARG A 900 -21.84 -3.00 19.77
N PHE A 901 -21.20 -2.65 18.64
CA PHE A 901 -21.03 -3.61 17.56
C PHE A 901 -20.00 -4.66 17.97
N VAL A 902 -20.39 -5.93 18.01
CA VAL A 902 -19.51 -7.06 18.38
C VAL A 902 -19.39 -8.00 17.19
N ARG A 903 -18.31 -7.86 16.42
CA ARG A 903 -17.98 -8.76 15.30
C ARG A 903 -17.35 -10.05 15.87
N ILE A 904 -17.79 -11.21 15.37
CA ILE A 904 -17.25 -12.51 15.83
C ILE A 904 -16.23 -13.06 14.83
N LYS A 905 -14.98 -13.21 15.27
CA LYS A 905 -13.97 -13.99 14.55
C LYS A 905 -14.24 -15.48 14.75
N TYR A 906 -14.43 -16.20 13.64
CA TYR A 906 -14.70 -17.64 13.62
C TYR A 906 -13.68 -18.44 12.81
N HIS A 907 -13.62 -19.75 13.06
CA HIS A 907 -12.85 -20.70 12.26
C HIS A 907 -13.51 -20.92 10.89
N HIS A 908 -12.74 -20.84 9.80
CA HIS A 908 -13.23 -20.96 8.41
C HIS A 908 -12.45 -22.03 7.62
N MET A 909 -12.93 -22.38 6.42
CA MET A 909 -12.32 -23.39 5.53
C MET A 909 -12.16 -22.87 4.10
N PHE A 910 -10.95 -22.98 3.54
CA PHE A 910 -10.71 -22.91 2.10
C PHE A 910 -10.40 -24.30 1.54
N GLU A 911 -10.91 -24.63 0.35
CA GLU A 911 -10.77 -25.97 -0.25
C GLU A 911 -9.39 -26.21 -0.92
N SER A 912 -8.53 -25.20 -0.96
CA SER A 912 -7.12 -25.32 -1.38
C SER A 912 -6.17 -24.79 -0.30
N GLY A 913 -5.13 -25.56 0.02
CA GLY A 913 -4.25 -25.27 1.16
C GLY A 913 -3.20 -24.20 0.90
N ARG A 914 -3.17 -23.19 1.80
CA ARG A 914 -2.18 -22.11 1.98
C ARG A 914 -2.30 -20.88 1.06
N VAL A 915 -2.81 -19.80 1.66
CA VAL A 915 -2.27 -18.44 1.51
C VAL A 915 -1.86 -17.97 2.92
N THR A 916 -0.92 -17.03 3.05
CA THR A 916 -0.56 -16.39 4.34
C THR A 916 -1.57 -15.30 4.70
N GLN A 917 -1.88 -15.17 5.99
CA GLN A 917 -3.00 -14.36 6.48
C GLN A 917 -2.68 -12.87 6.57
N ASP A 918 -3.50 -12.05 5.92
CA ASP A 918 -3.72 -10.63 6.25
C ASP A 918 -5.14 -10.44 6.79
N PHE A 919 -5.33 -9.41 7.62
CA PHE A 919 -6.60 -9.18 8.36
C PHE A 919 -7.83 -9.03 7.45
N TYR A 920 -7.64 -8.54 6.23
CA TYR A 920 -8.68 -8.25 5.23
C TYR A 920 -8.96 -9.42 4.25
N GLY A 921 -8.37 -10.60 4.48
CA GLY A 921 -8.51 -11.78 3.61
C GLY A 921 -9.19 -12.98 4.26
N GLU A 922 -9.74 -12.84 5.47
CA GLU A 922 -10.48 -13.91 6.17
C GLU A 922 -11.99 -13.59 6.18
N PRO A 923 -12.88 -14.56 5.88
CA PRO A 923 -14.34 -14.36 5.76
C PRO A 923 -15.03 -13.48 6.82
N TRP A 924 -14.77 -13.68 8.11
CA TRP A 924 -15.36 -12.89 9.20
C TRP A 924 -14.96 -11.39 9.20
N GLY A 925 -13.93 -11.03 8.42
CA GLY A 925 -13.37 -9.68 8.30
C GLY A 925 -13.86 -8.89 7.08
N ILE A 926 -14.78 -9.43 6.28
CA ILE A 926 -15.44 -8.71 5.17
C ILE A 926 -16.21 -7.48 5.73
N ASP A 927 -16.24 -6.40 4.94
CA ASP A 927 -16.67 -5.02 5.28
C ASP A 927 -15.94 -4.33 6.46
N ALA A 928 -14.97 -5.00 7.09
CA ALA A 928 -14.34 -4.51 8.30
C ALA A 928 -13.16 -3.56 7.98
N PRO A 929 -13.00 -2.43 8.71
CA PRO A 929 -13.81 -1.95 9.83
C PRO A 929 -14.90 -0.94 9.40
N ALA A 930 -15.14 -0.75 8.09
CA ALA A 930 -15.96 0.33 7.58
C ALA A 930 -17.44 0.18 7.97
N ALA A 931 -18.00 -1.02 7.81
CA ALA A 931 -19.39 -1.30 8.12
C ALA A 931 -19.73 -1.09 9.61
N GLU A 932 -18.96 -1.65 10.53
CA GLU A 932 -19.20 -1.47 11.97
C GLU A 932 -19.01 -0.02 12.43
N GLN A 933 -18.03 0.72 11.88
CA GLN A 933 -17.87 2.15 12.18
C GLN A 933 -19.04 2.98 11.66
N ASN A 934 -19.49 2.72 10.44
CA ASN A 934 -20.56 3.47 9.80
C ASN A 934 -21.93 3.16 10.44
N LEU A 935 -22.23 1.89 10.75
CA LEU A 935 -23.44 1.54 11.52
C LEU A 935 -23.40 2.12 12.93
N THR A 936 -22.27 2.04 13.63
CA THR A 936 -22.08 2.64 14.96
C THR A 936 -22.36 4.14 14.96
N ARG A 937 -21.76 4.88 14.01
CA ARG A 937 -22.04 6.32 13.81
C ARG A 937 -23.52 6.56 13.51
N ARG A 938 -24.18 5.68 12.76
CA ARG A 938 -25.59 5.83 12.39
C ARG A 938 -26.55 5.55 13.55
N VAL A 939 -26.36 4.50 14.34
CA VAL A 939 -27.15 4.24 15.56
C VAL A 939 -27.00 5.41 16.54
N LYS A 940 -25.76 5.88 16.75
CA LYS A 940 -25.43 7.01 17.64
C LYS A 940 -25.97 8.38 17.19
N THR A 941 -26.34 8.54 15.92
CA THR A 941 -26.92 9.79 15.38
C THR A 941 -28.42 9.70 15.09
N ALA A 942 -29.00 8.50 15.01
CA ALA A 942 -30.42 8.28 14.78
C ALA A 942 -31.22 7.95 16.05
N THR A 943 -30.56 7.52 17.13
CA THR A 943 -31.22 7.00 18.35
C THR A 943 -30.66 7.64 19.63
N ALA A 944 -31.37 7.48 20.75
CA ALA A 944 -30.90 7.88 22.08
C ALA A 944 -30.06 6.78 22.80
N ILE A 945 -29.68 5.71 22.10
CA ILE A 945 -28.89 4.60 22.65
C ILE A 945 -27.46 5.07 22.91
N GLN A 946 -26.90 4.72 24.08
CA GLN A 946 -25.47 4.92 24.33
C GLN A 946 -24.67 3.89 23.54
N VAL A 947 -24.09 4.33 22.42
CA VAL A 947 -23.26 3.48 21.55
C VAL A 947 -21.78 3.61 21.87
N GLU A 948 -21.15 2.45 22.08
CA GLU A 948 -19.72 2.27 22.34
C GLU A 948 -18.95 1.85 21.09
N ASP A 949 -17.61 1.97 21.12
CA ASP A 949 -16.77 1.65 19.96
C ASP A 949 -16.75 0.13 19.64
N PRO A 950 -16.79 -0.26 18.34
CA PRO A 950 -16.83 -1.66 17.92
C PRO A 950 -15.69 -2.51 18.48
N ILE A 951 -15.97 -3.79 18.70
CA ILE A 951 -14.97 -4.79 19.11
C ILE A 951 -15.06 -6.07 18.28
N LEU A 952 -13.90 -6.71 18.12
CA LEU A 952 -13.76 -8.06 17.60
C LEU A 952 -13.56 -9.03 18.77
N LEU A 953 -14.40 -10.07 18.87
CA LEU A 953 -14.25 -11.15 19.84
C LEU A 953 -14.13 -12.50 19.14
N THR A 954 -13.48 -13.48 19.77
CA THR A 954 -13.68 -14.90 19.47
C THR A 954 -14.82 -15.45 20.34
N MET A 955 -15.43 -16.57 19.93
CA MET A 955 -16.54 -17.17 20.66
C MET A 955 -16.16 -17.61 22.10
N ASP A 956 -14.89 -17.87 22.36
CA ASP A 956 -14.38 -18.28 23.69
C ASP A 956 -13.97 -17.11 24.59
N ASP A 957 -14.11 -15.85 24.15
CA ASP A 957 -13.86 -14.69 25.02
C ASP A 957 -14.96 -14.59 26.09
N PRO A 958 -14.62 -14.57 27.40
CA PRO A 958 -15.62 -14.54 28.47
C PRO A 958 -16.49 -13.28 28.47
N ARG A 959 -16.04 -12.20 27.80
CA ARG A 959 -16.77 -10.95 27.65
C ARG A 959 -17.94 -11.05 26.67
N LEU A 960 -18.06 -12.14 25.89
CA LEU A 960 -19.20 -12.36 24.98
C LEU A 960 -20.55 -12.15 25.68
N PHE A 961 -20.67 -12.60 26.93
CA PHE A 961 -21.88 -12.48 27.74
C PHE A 961 -22.15 -11.07 28.33
N GLU A 962 -21.27 -10.10 28.10
CA GLU A 962 -21.49 -8.69 28.47
C GLU A 962 -22.35 -7.94 27.45
N TYR A 963 -22.45 -8.43 26.20
CA TYR A 963 -23.08 -7.73 25.08
C TYR A 963 -24.33 -8.50 24.59
N PRO A 964 -25.50 -7.86 24.42
CA PRO A 964 -26.75 -8.56 24.06
C PRO A 964 -26.86 -8.94 22.58
N TRP A 965 -25.96 -8.45 21.73
CA TRP A 965 -26.03 -8.54 20.26
C TRP A 965 -24.64 -8.79 19.66
N ILE A 966 -24.54 -9.73 18.71
CA ILE A 966 -23.30 -10.11 18.02
C ILE A 966 -23.52 -10.28 16.50
N TYR A 967 -22.46 -10.11 15.69
CA TYR A 967 -22.52 -10.08 14.23
C TYR A 967 -21.56 -11.08 13.55
N PHE A 968 -22.04 -11.70 12.47
CA PHE A 968 -21.33 -12.60 11.56
C PHE A 968 -21.59 -12.21 10.11
N VAL A 969 -20.51 -11.99 9.34
CA VAL A 969 -20.48 -11.89 7.87
C VAL A 969 -19.91 -13.19 7.26
N GLU A 970 -20.24 -13.53 6.02
CA GLU A 970 -19.92 -14.82 5.36
C GLU A 970 -20.16 -16.08 6.25
N PRO A 971 -21.26 -16.21 7.01
CA PRO A 971 -21.44 -17.29 7.99
C PRO A 971 -21.47 -18.70 7.36
N SER A 972 -21.68 -18.80 6.04
CA SER A 972 -21.55 -20.02 5.25
C SER A 972 -20.12 -20.58 5.22
N SER A 973 -19.11 -19.71 5.27
CA SER A 973 -17.68 -20.04 5.34
C SER A 973 -17.24 -20.59 6.71
N SER A 974 -18.10 -20.51 7.75
CA SER A 974 -17.77 -20.88 9.12
C SER A 974 -17.75 -22.39 9.40
N ARG A 975 -16.96 -22.81 10.40
CA ARG A 975 -16.90 -24.16 10.97
C ARG A 975 -16.79 -24.07 12.48
N LEU A 976 -17.93 -24.01 13.16
CA LEU A 976 -17.96 -23.89 14.61
C LEU A 976 -17.42 -25.18 15.28
N LEU A 977 -16.49 -25.04 16.21
CA LEU A 977 -16.04 -26.12 17.08
C LEU A 977 -17.15 -26.52 18.05
N ASP A 978 -17.17 -27.76 18.54
CA ASP A 978 -18.24 -28.21 19.45
C ASP A 978 -18.27 -27.40 20.78
N SER A 979 -17.15 -26.82 21.19
CA SER A 979 -17.06 -25.86 22.30
C SER A 979 -17.69 -24.50 21.96
N GLU A 980 -17.48 -24.01 20.74
CA GLU A 980 -18.06 -22.74 20.24
C GLU A 980 -19.58 -22.88 20.09
N ILE A 981 -20.05 -24.03 19.63
CA ILE A 981 -21.49 -24.38 19.59
C ILE A 981 -22.13 -24.39 20.97
N ALA A 982 -21.44 -24.93 21.98
CA ALA A 982 -21.95 -24.93 23.35
C ALA A 982 -22.10 -23.49 23.88
N ILE A 983 -21.09 -22.64 23.65
CA ILE A 983 -21.11 -21.23 24.08
C ILE A 983 -22.16 -20.42 23.32
N LEU A 984 -22.25 -20.53 21.99
CA LEU A 984 -23.26 -19.84 21.20
C LEU A 984 -24.68 -20.28 21.58
N ARG A 985 -24.91 -21.58 21.80
CA ARG A 985 -26.20 -22.09 22.28
C ARG A 985 -26.55 -21.49 23.64
N GLU A 986 -25.58 -21.43 24.57
CA GLU A 986 -25.79 -20.84 25.89
C GLU A 986 -26.05 -19.32 25.83
N PHE A 987 -25.30 -18.58 25.01
CA PHE A 987 -25.49 -17.14 24.77
C PHE A 987 -26.91 -16.82 24.30
N LEU A 988 -27.37 -17.50 23.25
CA LEU A 988 -28.69 -17.29 22.65
C LEU A 988 -29.82 -17.66 23.62
N LEU A 989 -29.70 -18.80 24.33
CA LEU A 989 -30.69 -19.24 25.34
C LEU A 989 -30.71 -18.36 26.61
N ARG A 990 -29.64 -17.60 26.89
CA ARG A 990 -29.59 -16.62 27.98
C ARG A 990 -30.26 -15.28 27.65
N GLY A 991 -30.67 -15.07 26.41
CA GLY A 991 -31.27 -13.81 25.92
C GLY A 991 -30.43 -13.06 24.88
N GLY A 992 -29.20 -13.52 24.59
CA GLY A 992 -28.40 -12.96 23.51
C GLY A 992 -29.09 -13.09 22.15
N SER A 993 -28.68 -12.23 21.22
CA SER A 993 -29.15 -12.21 19.83
C SER A 993 -27.96 -12.20 18.87
N ALA A 994 -28.05 -12.92 17.75
CA ALA A 994 -27.01 -12.90 16.71
C ALA A 994 -27.58 -12.44 15.36
N MET A 995 -26.84 -11.60 14.64
CA MET A 995 -27.11 -11.27 13.24
C MET A 995 -26.14 -12.06 12.35
N MET A 996 -26.68 -12.73 11.34
CA MET A 996 -25.99 -13.49 10.30
C MET A 996 -26.28 -12.80 8.97
N ASP A 997 -25.26 -12.45 8.20
CA ASP A 997 -25.34 -11.53 7.05
C ASP A 997 -24.32 -11.89 5.96
N ASP A 998 -24.49 -11.36 4.74
CA ASP A 998 -23.76 -11.74 3.51
C ASP A 998 -23.56 -13.26 3.34
N PHE A 999 -24.59 -13.93 2.83
CA PHE A 999 -24.44 -15.26 2.21
C PHE A 999 -25.62 -15.55 1.28
N HIS A 1000 -25.34 -16.25 0.18
CA HIS A 1000 -26.20 -16.22 -1.00
C HIS A 1000 -26.37 -17.58 -1.69
N GLY A 1001 -27.62 -17.89 -2.03
CA GLY A 1001 -27.99 -19.05 -2.83
C GLY A 1001 -27.93 -20.40 -2.11
N PRO A 1002 -28.30 -21.49 -2.82
CA PRO A 1002 -28.61 -22.78 -2.19
C PRO A 1002 -27.38 -23.53 -1.66
N ALA A 1003 -26.18 -23.25 -2.18
CA ALA A 1003 -24.95 -23.91 -1.72
C ALA A 1003 -24.54 -23.41 -0.32
N GLU A 1004 -24.51 -22.10 -0.15
CA GLU A 1004 -24.15 -21.46 1.12
C GLU A 1004 -25.22 -21.60 2.17
N TRP A 1005 -26.49 -21.55 1.75
CA TRP A 1005 -27.61 -21.93 2.62
C TRP A 1005 -27.40 -23.34 3.20
N ALA A 1006 -27.02 -24.33 2.40
CA ALA A 1006 -26.79 -25.69 2.88
C ALA A 1006 -25.58 -25.80 3.84
N MET A 1007 -24.54 -24.98 3.65
CA MET A 1007 -23.38 -24.91 4.55
C MET A 1007 -23.73 -24.25 5.90
N PHE A 1008 -24.49 -23.15 5.86
CA PHE A 1008 -25.00 -22.45 7.04
C PHE A 1008 -26.03 -23.29 7.81
N GLU A 1009 -27.00 -23.89 7.12
CA GLU A 1009 -28.04 -24.75 7.72
C GLU A 1009 -27.43 -25.99 8.40
N HIS A 1010 -26.29 -26.50 7.92
CA HIS A 1010 -25.56 -27.57 8.59
C HIS A 1010 -25.06 -27.14 9.98
N GLU A 1011 -24.40 -25.98 10.08
CA GLU A 1011 -23.91 -25.45 11.35
C GLU A 1011 -25.07 -25.08 12.29
N MET A 1012 -26.14 -24.47 11.75
CA MET A 1012 -27.34 -24.17 12.53
C MET A 1012 -28.05 -25.43 13.06
N LYS A 1013 -28.03 -26.55 12.33
CA LYS A 1013 -28.55 -27.84 12.81
C LYS A 1013 -27.64 -28.52 13.84
N ARG A 1014 -26.33 -28.24 13.85
CA ARG A 1014 -25.46 -28.58 15.00
C ARG A 1014 -25.79 -27.71 16.21
N LEU A 1015 -26.07 -26.42 15.98
CA LEU A 1015 -26.40 -25.44 17.03
C LEU A 1015 -27.77 -25.71 17.68
N PHE A 1016 -28.81 -26.01 16.91
CA PHE A 1016 -30.14 -26.39 17.40
C PHE A 1016 -30.74 -27.52 16.54
N PRO A 1017 -30.52 -28.81 16.89
CA PRO A 1017 -31.05 -29.95 16.12
C PRO A 1017 -32.58 -30.00 16.08
N ASP A 1018 -33.23 -29.55 17.16
CA ASP A 1018 -34.67 -29.70 17.40
C ASP A 1018 -35.48 -28.41 17.14
N ARG A 1019 -34.88 -27.37 16.54
CA ARG A 1019 -35.55 -26.11 16.18
C ARG A 1019 -35.54 -25.90 14.67
N GLU A 1020 -36.66 -25.47 14.12
CA GLU A 1020 -36.76 -25.09 12.70
C GLU A 1020 -36.25 -23.66 12.47
N ILE A 1021 -35.66 -23.41 11.29
CA ILE A 1021 -35.41 -22.06 10.79
C ILE A 1021 -36.65 -21.62 10.03
N ILE A 1022 -37.30 -20.55 10.50
CA ILE A 1022 -38.56 -20.05 9.93
C ILE A 1022 -38.38 -18.66 9.30
N GLU A 1023 -39.26 -18.32 8.37
CA GLU A 1023 -39.36 -16.95 7.83
C GLU A 1023 -39.99 -16.00 8.88
N VAL A 1024 -39.45 -14.80 9.06
CA VAL A 1024 -40.00 -13.81 10.00
C VAL A 1024 -41.30 -13.21 9.43
N PRO A 1025 -42.43 -13.25 10.17
CA PRO A 1025 -43.70 -12.67 9.70
C PRO A 1025 -43.61 -11.18 9.39
N LYS A 1026 -44.29 -10.71 8.33
CA LYS A 1026 -44.21 -9.30 7.88
C LYS A 1026 -44.84 -8.29 8.85
N ASP A 1027 -45.65 -8.77 9.79
CA ASP A 1027 -46.25 -8.04 10.91
C ASP A 1027 -45.44 -8.15 12.21
N HIS A 1028 -44.31 -8.85 12.20
CA HIS A 1028 -43.41 -8.97 13.35
C HIS A 1028 -42.82 -7.59 13.74
N PRO A 1029 -42.66 -7.26 15.04
CA PRO A 1029 -42.21 -5.92 15.47
C PRO A 1029 -40.87 -5.47 14.89
N VAL A 1030 -39.97 -6.37 14.47
CA VAL A 1030 -38.71 -6.01 13.79
C VAL A 1030 -38.93 -5.20 12.49
N PHE A 1031 -40.11 -5.25 11.87
CA PHE A 1031 -40.43 -4.42 10.70
C PHE A 1031 -41.06 -3.05 11.06
N SER A 1032 -41.19 -2.71 12.35
CA SER A 1032 -41.88 -1.49 12.81
C SER A 1032 -41.42 -0.89 14.15
N CYS A 1033 -40.47 -1.49 14.86
CA CYS A 1033 -40.04 -1.09 16.20
C CYS A 1033 -39.43 0.34 16.26
N PHE A 1034 -38.75 0.76 15.18
CA PHE A 1034 -38.21 2.11 15.03
C PHE A 1034 -38.55 2.71 13.67
N TYR A 1035 -38.04 2.13 12.58
CA TYR A 1035 -38.50 2.42 11.22
C TYR A 1035 -39.62 1.47 10.82
N LYS A 1036 -40.58 1.95 10.01
CA LYS A 1036 -41.53 1.09 9.32
C LYS A 1036 -40.94 0.58 8.00
N ILE A 1037 -40.95 -0.73 7.81
CA ILE A 1037 -40.35 -1.44 6.67
C ILE A 1037 -41.45 -2.27 5.99
N ASP A 1038 -42.01 -1.76 4.88
CA ASP A 1038 -43.12 -2.41 4.14
C ASP A 1038 -42.70 -3.66 3.33
N GLY A 1039 -41.40 -3.92 3.24
CA GLY A 1039 -40.83 -5.14 2.66
C GLY A 1039 -39.35 -5.25 3.01
N TYR A 1040 -38.91 -6.46 3.38
CA TYR A 1040 -37.52 -6.76 3.70
C TYR A 1040 -36.61 -6.44 2.49
N PRO A 1041 -35.52 -5.67 2.67
CA PRO A 1041 -34.75 -5.16 1.55
C PRO A 1041 -33.78 -6.19 0.96
N GLN A 1042 -33.52 -6.07 -0.34
CA GLN A 1042 -32.41 -6.74 -1.01
C GLN A 1042 -31.33 -5.69 -1.29
N VAL A 1043 -30.23 -5.80 -0.57
CA VAL A 1043 -29.02 -5.00 -0.71
C VAL A 1043 -27.97 -5.88 -1.42
N PRO A 1044 -27.43 -5.44 -2.57
CA PRO A 1044 -26.34 -6.12 -3.24
C PRO A 1044 -24.98 -5.67 -2.73
N GLY A 1045 -24.06 -6.62 -2.59
CA GLY A 1045 -22.63 -6.32 -2.58
C GLY A 1045 -22.19 -5.52 -3.81
N LEU A 1046 -21.18 -4.67 -3.66
CA LEU A 1046 -20.78 -3.69 -4.66
C LEU A 1046 -20.49 -4.31 -6.04
N GLY A 1047 -19.91 -5.51 -6.07
CA GLY A 1047 -19.66 -6.26 -7.30
C GLY A 1047 -20.94 -6.56 -8.11
N SER A 1048 -22.00 -7.03 -7.45
CA SER A 1048 -23.30 -7.24 -8.08
C SER A 1048 -24.01 -5.94 -8.47
N PHE A 1049 -23.87 -4.88 -7.66
CA PHE A 1049 -24.39 -3.55 -8.03
C PHE A 1049 -23.76 -3.04 -9.33
N LEU A 1050 -22.43 -3.12 -9.45
CA LEU A 1050 -21.70 -2.71 -10.65
C LEU A 1050 -22.00 -3.62 -11.85
N ALA A 1051 -22.30 -4.91 -11.61
CA ALA A 1051 -22.83 -5.83 -12.62
C ALA A 1051 -24.32 -5.59 -12.97
N GLY A 1052 -24.97 -4.57 -12.38
CA GLY A 1052 -26.35 -4.19 -12.67
C GLY A 1052 -27.42 -5.10 -12.06
N ARG A 1053 -27.10 -5.83 -10.98
CA ARG A 1053 -27.97 -6.80 -10.31
C ARG A 1053 -28.14 -6.48 -8.82
N THR A 1054 -29.08 -7.18 -8.19
CA THR A 1054 -29.34 -7.12 -6.75
C THR A 1054 -29.01 -8.44 -6.03
N TRP A 1055 -28.36 -9.39 -6.70
CA TRP A 1055 -28.19 -10.76 -6.20
C TRP A 1055 -26.86 -11.39 -6.63
N GLU A 1056 -26.27 -12.11 -5.68
CA GLU A 1056 -25.10 -12.98 -5.82
C GLU A 1056 -25.53 -14.45 -6.00
N ARG A 1057 -24.63 -15.31 -6.51
CA ARG A 1057 -24.65 -16.80 -6.40
C ARG A 1057 -25.97 -17.56 -6.70
N GLY A 1058 -26.92 -16.93 -7.41
CA GLY A 1058 -28.25 -17.47 -7.71
C GLY A 1058 -29.33 -17.15 -6.66
N GLY A 1059 -28.98 -16.38 -5.63
CA GLY A 1059 -29.83 -15.96 -4.52
C GLY A 1059 -30.73 -14.77 -4.85
N VAL A 1060 -31.74 -14.98 -5.70
CA VAL A 1060 -32.53 -13.88 -6.30
C VAL A 1060 -33.60 -13.30 -5.36
N VAL A 1061 -33.99 -13.98 -4.28
CA VAL A 1061 -35.10 -13.58 -3.41
C VAL A 1061 -34.61 -13.41 -1.98
N GLN A 1062 -34.55 -12.17 -1.51
CA GLN A 1062 -34.13 -11.86 -0.14
C GLN A 1062 -35.06 -12.46 0.92
N HIS A 1063 -34.48 -12.93 2.01
CA HIS A 1063 -35.17 -13.61 3.11
C HIS A 1063 -34.67 -13.11 4.46
N LEU A 1064 -35.61 -12.81 5.37
CA LEU A 1064 -35.30 -12.65 6.80
C LEU A 1064 -35.83 -13.87 7.53
N ARG A 1065 -34.92 -14.66 8.07
CA ARG A 1065 -35.24 -15.89 8.79
C ARG A 1065 -34.77 -15.85 10.24
N THR A 1066 -35.30 -16.76 11.05
CA THR A 1066 -34.92 -16.85 12.46
C THR A 1066 -35.06 -18.26 13.03
N ILE A 1067 -34.37 -18.50 14.14
CA ILE A 1067 -34.62 -19.61 15.08
C ILE A 1067 -35.20 -18.99 16.35
N LEU A 1068 -36.36 -19.49 16.79
CA LEU A 1068 -37.07 -18.99 17.98
C LEU A 1068 -36.65 -19.70 19.28
N ASP A 1069 -36.65 -18.97 20.39
CA ASP A 1069 -36.59 -19.55 21.73
C ASP A 1069 -37.95 -20.16 22.18
N ASP A 1070 -37.98 -20.74 23.39
CA ASP A 1070 -39.17 -21.43 23.93
C ASP A 1070 -40.33 -20.50 24.31
N ARG A 1071 -40.16 -19.18 24.13
CA ARG A 1071 -41.19 -18.14 24.31
C ARG A 1071 -41.63 -17.53 22.98
N GLY A 1072 -41.01 -17.94 21.87
CA GLY A 1072 -41.27 -17.41 20.53
C GLY A 1072 -40.46 -16.16 20.18
N ARG A 1073 -39.39 -15.84 20.92
CA ARG A 1073 -38.50 -14.71 20.62
C ARG A 1073 -37.44 -15.13 19.58
N PRO A 1074 -37.19 -14.34 18.53
CA PRO A 1074 -36.04 -14.51 17.66
C PRO A 1074 -34.72 -14.53 18.45
N MET A 1075 -33.90 -15.56 18.23
CA MET A 1075 -32.52 -15.62 18.77
C MET A 1075 -31.48 -15.24 17.70
N ILE A 1076 -31.72 -15.60 16.44
CA ILE A 1076 -30.82 -15.32 15.34
C ILE A 1076 -31.62 -14.58 14.26
N PHE A 1077 -31.17 -13.41 13.81
CA PHE A 1077 -31.67 -12.79 12.59
C PHE A 1077 -30.75 -13.21 11.44
N ILE A 1078 -31.36 -13.87 10.46
CA ILE A 1078 -30.68 -14.52 9.35
C ILE A 1078 -31.02 -13.74 8.09
N ASN A 1079 -30.10 -12.85 7.72
CA ASN A 1079 -30.17 -12.03 6.53
C ASN A 1079 -29.61 -12.88 5.38
N PHE A 1080 -30.50 -13.42 4.55
CA PHE A 1080 -30.14 -14.36 3.47
C PHE A 1080 -30.58 -13.82 2.11
N ASP A 1081 -29.80 -14.10 1.07
CA ASP A 1081 -29.97 -13.56 -0.29
C ASP A 1081 -29.97 -12.01 -0.32
N THR A 1082 -29.22 -11.41 0.60
CA THR A 1082 -28.91 -9.98 0.75
C THR A 1082 -27.67 -9.78 1.62
N ASP A 1083 -27.02 -8.63 1.47
CA ASP A 1083 -25.77 -8.25 2.13
C ASP A 1083 -25.96 -6.87 2.78
N MET A 1084 -26.14 -6.80 4.11
CA MET A 1084 -26.35 -5.51 4.79
C MET A 1084 -25.02 -4.80 5.11
N GLY A 1085 -23.93 -5.56 5.25
CA GLY A 1085 -22.57 -5.11 5.57
C GLY A 1085 -21.99 -4.14 4.54
N ASP A 1086 -21.94 -4.52 3.26
CA ASP A 1086 -21.53 -3.68 2.13
C ASP A 1086 -22.44 -2.42 2.06
N GLY A 1087 -23.73 -2.61 2.39
CA GLY A 1087 -24.72 -1.55 2.56
C GLY A 1087 -24.32 -0.47 3.59
N TRP A 1088 -23.60 -0.84 4.64
CA TRP A 1088 -23.06 0.07 5.66
C TRP A 1088 -21.63 0.54 5.33
N GLU A 1089 -20.78 -0.28 4.72
CA GLU A 1089 -19.43 0.11 4.25
C GLU A 1089 -19.53 1.27 3.25
N TRP A 1090 -20.21 1.07 2.12
CA TRP A 1090 -20.30 2.06 1.03
C TRP A 1090 -21.29 3.18 1.32
N SER A 1091 -21.71 3.35 2.59
CA SER A 1091 -22.64 4.39 3.02
C SER A 1091 -22.15 5.83 2.79
N ASN A 1092 -20.83 6.01 2.67
CA ASN A 1092 -20.18 7.29 2.34
C ASN A 1092 -19.63 7.32 0.90
N ALA A 1093 -19.94 6.33 0.05
CA ALA A 1093 -19.37 6.18 -1.29
C ALA A 1093 -20.01 7.13 -2.31
N VAL A 1094 -19.55 8.38 -2.31
CA VAL A 1094 -19.99 9.43 -3.25
C VAL A 1094 -19.79 9.03 -4.72
N ASP A 1095 -18.82 8.15 -5.00
CA ASP A 1095 -18.53 7.59 -6.33
C ASP A 1095 -19.67 6.68 -6.87
N TYR A 1096 -20.54 6.15 -5.99
CA TYR A 1096 -21.64 5.24 -6.34
C TYR A 1096 -23.02 5.85 -5.98
N PRO A 1097 -23.44 6.96 -6.61
CA PRO A 1097 -24.69 7.67 -6.24
C PRO A 1097 -25.97 6.86 -6.49
N GLY A 1098 -25.90 5.77 -7.27
CA GLY A 1098 -27.01 4.81 -7.41
C GLY A 1098 -27.14 3.81 -6.26
N TYR A 1099 -26.10 3.68 -5.43
CA TYR A 1099 -25.99 2.72 -4.33
C TYR A 1099 -26.64 3.22 -3.03
N ILE A 1100 -26.61 4.54 -2.78
CA ILE A 1100 -27.11 5.19 -1.54
C ILE A 1100 -28.54 4.78 -1.12
N LYS A 1101 -29.39 4.37 -2.07
CA LYS A 1101 -30.73 3.84 -1.81
C LYS A 1101 -30.70 2.50 -1.05
N TYR A 1102 -29.69 1.66 -1.28
CA TYR A 1102 -29.50 0.38 -0.60
C TYR A 1102 -28.90 0.60 0.80
N THR A 1103 -27.91 1.48 0.95
CA THR A 1103 -27.47 2.00 2.27
C THR A 1103 -28.64 2.49 3.12
N ALA A 1104 -29.55 3.26 2.53
CA ALA A 1104 -30.73 3.77 3.23
C ALA A 1104 -31.72 2.66 3.66
N LEU A 1105 -31.65 1.47 3.05
CA LEU A 1105 -32.41 0.28 3.44
C LEU A 1105 -31.66 -0.54 4.49
N ALA A 1106 -30.37 -0.82 4.26
CA ALA A 1106 -29.48 -1.54 5.19
C ALA A 1106 -29.46 -0.88 6.58
N TYR A 1107 -29.36 0.45 6.63
CA TYR A 1107 -29.44 1.18 7.90
C TYR A 1107 -30.81 1.08 8.58
N ARG A 1108 -31.92 1.04 7.82
CA ARG A 1108 -33.25 0.92 8.42
C ARG A 1108 -33.46 -0.47 9.03
N MET A 1109 -33.00 -1.52 8.35
CA MET A 1109 -33.12 -2.89 8.83
C MET A 1109 -32.19 -3.15 10.02
N GLY A 1110 -30.90 -2.84 9.91
CA GLY A 1110 -29.93 -3.05 10.99
C GLY A 1110 -30.29 -2.30 12.28
N ILE A 1111 -30.75 -1.04 12.20
CA ILE A 1111 -31.22 -0.29 13.37
C ILE A 1111 -32.46 -0.94 13.99
N ASN A 1112 -33.38 -1.47 13.20
CA ASN A 1112 -34.54 -2.19 13.72
C ASN A 1112 -34.17 -3.51 14.41
N GLU A 1113 -33.23 -4.29 13.87
CA GLU A 1113 -32.75 -5.54 14.49
C GLU A 1113 -32.02 -5.27 15.80
N ILE A 1114 -31.15 -4.25 15.85
CA ILE A 1114 -30.49 -3.79 17.07
C ILE A 1114 -31.52 -3.34 18.11
N ILE A 1115 -32.47 -2.48 17.73
CA ILE A 1115 -33.50 -1.99 18.66
C ILE A 1115 -34.39 -3.14 19.15
N TYR A 1116 -34.76 -4.09 18.29
CA TYR A 1116 -35.51 -5.27 18.70
C TYR A 1116 -34.74 -6.08 19.75
N ALA A 1117 -33.48 -6.43 19.46
CA ALA A 1117 -32.61 -7.20 20.37
C ALA A 1117 -32.32 -6.52 21.72
N LEU A 1118 -32.48 -5.20 21.82
CA LEU A 1118 -32.33 -4.42 23.05
C LEU A 1118 -33.64 -4.22 23.83
N THR A 1119 -34.80 -4.61 23.27
CA THR A 1119 -36.13 -4.27 23.83
C THR A 1119 -37.12 -5.43 23.93
N HIS A 1120 -36.81 -6.61 23.37
CA HIS A 1120 -37.69 -7.79 23.30
C HIS A 1120 -36.97 -9.09 23.73
#